data_AF-A0A7X8WF21-F1
#
_entry.id   AF-A0A7X8WF21-F1
#
_cell.length_a   1.000
_cell.length_b   1.000
_cell.length_c   1.000
_cell.angle_alpha   90.00
_cell.angle_beta   90.00
_cell.angle_gamma   90.00
#
_symmetry.space_group_name_H-M   'P 1'
#
loop_
_entity.id
_entity.type
_entity.pdbx_description
1 polymer ?
#
loop_
_entity_poly.entity_id
_entity_poly.type
_entity_poly.pdbx_seq_one_letter_code
_entity_poly.pdbx_strand_id
1 'polypeptide(L)'
;MRRCKWKEIITISGLRSFRRFFVRALLSLFLVCVLLLQGCDGIFTDRGADNGFKVLSDSTEEPETRPSGEGDPKSPGRREQMLANYRLNLDPEATPVFITEVMSKNQAILRVENLSPDWIELYNSGSEPVNISGYRLIPNLREDRAWTVPEGIVLEAGEVLLVLAAGRSEKEAVQAATKEFERLSGVRCLVADFALSADGETIILVTARAQIAAVLELPALPANISFGLSSEPVAGLLEQKIYPRFSGTEPDAPADADQHPGTAFVYYSAPNPGDFRLPVKFYATSAEAAAAIYDDLLGGVVINEYMSRNRRFADPHGRFSDWVELYNSGSETVDLTGYGFSDRASNLNRYVFPELKVEPGEYVLLWLTGAKSDGENPEEEDPQPVEPNSPPETGRYLEVPFALGAKDEELIISDPTGRILLRYPIEHMARDISRGRRADQSDSQVYFYQPTPGRPNSEYFSPTRPDTAAILQLPLPRLSEVSGLDGEYVRRAPNTKRDWIELYNPTDRDFTLDGFYLTDSRNKIYRESLAGKVIPAEGYLVVFPENFGIAASGETIYLIRDLADEPPSFTKDILPEWEAVDSLNTGKLRNRVTVGRSLDGREGVWLQTSPGQANDPEKLLRPALWRPVISVKQTVDGVEEVSDNVYFTDQVTVEITLDRRDPGYSSAGGSKAEIRYTTDGSQPTTDSLLYSEPLTVDRSVVVRAISVHPEALPSETVARTLLKEARHDLPIMALSTDADNMYGPNGIWTQFEQYIEHPIQCEYYTVDGKRATSFLAGASLHGSFSRKEIQKQLELNLRPFYGDEYVTYPFFPDNPHNEVDTFNRLILRQSGQDWKYSKLRDGLLTRILRGYINCDYMDISFCVVYLNGEYMGLYEVRENLDRHYVAAHHGADPDNVDLLKGNRTVLVGSAEDYNDLTQYIRTHDLADDAHYAAVIARMDHISLIDWMISIIFTGNFDSGNKKFWRERTEGSKYRMMLFDLDWALFPSTAHYNLLANLLSPNGHGSGSIFDTSMMRGLMRNQSFRADFLRRFVELFNTALRPERLETLFQQAKAEIISEM
;
A
#
# COMPACT_ATOMS: atom_id res chain seq x y z
N MET A 1 -31.70 21.55 -22.93
CA MET A 1 -32.76 21.93 -23.92
C MET A 1 -34.06 21.19 -23.55
N ARG A 2 -35.17 21.89 -23.25
CA ARG A 2 -36.46 21.33 -22.76
C ARG A 2 -36.36 20.43 -21.51
N ARG A 3 -36.78 20.95 -20.35
CA ARG A 3 -37.19 20.11 -19.21
C ARG A 3 -38.33 19.15 -19.62
N CYS A 4 -38.46 18.04 -18.90
CA CYS A 4 -39.60 17.11 -18.95
C CYS A 4 -39.90 16.45 -20.32
N LYS A 5 -38.91 15.83 -20.98
CA LYS A 5 -39.15 15.01 -22.19
C LYS A 5 -38.66 13.56 -22.16
N TRP A 6 -37.85 13.14 -21.19
CA TRP A 6 -37.34 11.77 -21.15
C TRP A 6 -38.46 10.72 -20.90
N LYS A 7 -39.34 10.94 -19.91
CA LYS A 7 -40.53 10.08 -19.65
C LYS A 7 -41.67 10.24 -20.68
N GLU A 8 -41.45 10.94 -21.80
CA GLU A 8 -42.42 11.05 -22.91
C GLU A 8 -42.01 10.24 -24.16
N ILE A 9 -40.80 9.68 -24.21
CA ILE A 9 -40.27 8.98 -25.39
C ILE A 9 -40.64 7.48 -25.38
N ILE A 10 -40.94 6.93 -24.20
CA ILE A 10 -41.09 5.49 -23.99
C ILE A 10 -42.56 5.09 -24.15
N THR A 11 -42.82 4.05 -24.96
CA THR A 11 -44.19 3.62 -25.26
C THR A 11 -44.50 2.24 -24.70
N ILE A 12 -45.57 2.16 -23.90
CA ILE A 12 -46.09 0.93 -23.27
C ILE A 12 -46.40 -0.19 -24.30
N SER A 13 -46.54 0.16 -25.59
CA SER A 13 -46.63 -0.79 -26.71
C SER A 13 -45.37 -1.65 -26.90
N GLY A 14 -44.18 -1.14 -26.58
CA GLY A 14 -42.91 -1.88 -26.66
C GLY A 14 -42.90 -3.10 -25.73
N LEU A 15 -43.09 -2.86 -24.43
CA LEU A 15 -43.20 -3.91 -23.40
C LEU A 15 -44.29 -4.95 -23.72
N ARG A 16 -45.45 -4.51 -24.23
CA ARG A 16 -46.55 -5.41 -24.65
C ARG A 16 -46.22 -6.24 -25.89
N SER A 17 -45.35 -5.74 -26.77
CA SER A 17 -44.90 -6.46 -27.97
C SER A 17 -43.81 -7.48 -27.62
N PHE A 18 -42.87 -7.14 -26.75
CA PHE A 18 -41.81 -8.03 -26.27
C PHE A 18 -42.38 -9.33 -25.67
N ARG A 19 -43.33 -9.22 -24.71
CA ARG A 19 -43.94 -10.39 -24.06
C ARG A 19 -44.64 -11.35 -25.04
N ARG A 20 -45.32 -10.81 -26.07
CA ARG A 20 -45.97 -11.61 -27.13
C ARG A 20 -44.95 -12.30 -28.06
N PHE A 21 -43.76 -11.73 -28.19
CA PHE A 21 -42.68 -12.30 -28.98
C PHE A 21 -41.93 -13.41 -28.20
N PHE A 22 -41.62 -13.16 -26.93
CA PHE A 22 -40.91 -14.07 -26.02
C PHE A 22 -41.52 -15.48 -26.02
N VAL A 23 -42.85 -15.56 -25.86
CA VAL A 23 -43.62 -16.82 -25.89
C VAL A 23 -43.57 -17.52 -27.27
N ARG A 24 -43.39 -16.79 -28.36
CA ARG A 24 -43.26 -17.35 -29.72
C ARG A 24 -41.84 -17.86 -30.02
N ALA A 25 -40.80 -17.23 -29.47
CA ALA A 25 -39.42 -17.69 -29.62
C ALA A 25 -39.25 -19.09 -29.00
N LEU A 26 -39.75 -19.27 -27.76
CA LEU A 26 -39.75 -20.55 -27.04
C LEU A 26 -40.40 -21.70 -27.84
N LEU A 27 -41.56 -21.43 -28.46
CA LEU A 27 -42.26 -22.41 -29.31
C LEU A 27 -41.55 -22.70 -30.64
N SER A 28 -40.79 -21.75 -31.17
CA SER A 28 -40.12 -21.89 -32.47
C SER A 28 -38.82 -22.69 -32.35
N LEU A 29 -38.06 -22.49 -31.26
CA LEU A 29 -36.83 -23.26 -30.98
C LEU A 29 -37.11 -24.75 -30.75
N PHE A 30 -38.22 -25.09 -30.09
CA PHE A 30 -38.63 -26.47 -29.86
C PHE A 30 -38.74 -27.27 -31.18
N LEU A 31 -39.23 -26.64 -32.25
CA LEU A 31 -39.34 -27.25 -33.58
C LEU A 31 -37.96 -27.48 -34.23
N VAL A 32 -36.99 -26.59 -34.00
CA VAL A 32 -35.60 -26.76 -34.49
C VAL A 32 -34.92 -27.91 -33.75
N CYS A 33 -35.12 -28.05 -32.44
CA CYS A 33 -34.61 -29.18 -31.67
C CYS A 33 -35.20 -30.51 -32.14
N VAL A 34 -36.51 -30.58 -32.42
CA VAL A 34 -37.15 -31.77 -33.00
C VAL A 34 -36.59 -32.14 -34.37
N LEU A 35 -36.31 -31.15 -35.24
CA LEU A 35 -35.73 -31.38 -36.56
C LEU A 35 -34.25 -31.83 -36.49
N LEU A 36 -33.47 -31.34 -35.52
CA LEU A 36 -32.09 -31.81 -35.28
C LEU A 36 -32.07 -33.26 -34.74
N LEU A 37 -33.01 -33.62 -33.86
CA LEU A 37 -33.17 -34.98 -33.37
C LEU A 37 -33.58 -35.95 -34.48
N GLN A 38 -34.46 -35.54 -35.41
CA GLN A 38 -34.85 -36.32 -36.58
C GLN A 38 -33.73 -36.47 -37.64
N GLY A 39 -32.61 -35.76 -37.49
CA GLY A 39 -31.40 -35.96 -38.31
C GLY A 39 -30.43 -37.01 -37.76
N CYS A 40 -30.75 -37.67 -36.64
CA CYS A 40 -29.81 -38.49 -35.86
C CYS A 40 -30.31 -39.92 -35.57
N ASP A 41 -30.92 -40.59 -36.55
CA ASP A 41 -31.26 -42.02 -36.46
C ASP A 41 -29.98 -42.87 -36.30
N GLY A 42 -29.66 -43.24 -35.05
CA GLY A 42 -28.54 -44.16 -34.76
C GLY A 42 -27.97 -44.13 -33.33
N ILE A 43 -28.28 -43.14 -32.48
CA ILE A 43 -27.54 -42.92 -31.22
C ILE A 43 -28.44 -42.89 -29.96
N PHE A 44 -29.30 -43.89 -29.75
CA PHE A 44 -29.93 -44.14 -28.43
C PHE A 44 -30.32 -45.61 -28.19
N THR A 45 -29.32 -46.48 -28.02
CA THR A 45 -29.50 -47.82 -27.41
C THR A 45 -28.32 -48.24 -26.53
N ASP A 46 -28.21 -47.70 -25.31
CA ASP A 46 -28.09 -48.55 -24.11
C ASP A 46 -28.44 -47.78 -22.81
N ARG A 47 -28.36 -48.46 -21.67
CA ARG A 47 -28.90 -48.11 -20.36
C ARG A 47 -27.87 -47.42 -19.44
N GLY A 48 -28.37 -46.73 -18.43
CA GLY A 48 -27.57 -46.39 -17.24
C GLY A 48 -28.17 -45.24 -16.43
N ALA A 49 -28.91 -45.56 -15.37
CA ALA A 49 -29.35 -44.58 -14.38
C ALA A 49 -29.20 -45.18 -12.98
N ASP A 50 -28.40 -44.54 -12.14
CA ASP A 50 -28.62 -44.38 -10.68
C ASP A 50 -27.44 -43.63 -10.03
N ASN A 51 -27.79 -42.66 -9.18
CA ASN A 51 -27.15 -42.24 -7.92
C ASN A 51 -27.47 -40.76 -7.62
N GLY A 52 -27.74 -40.42 -6.36
CA GLY A 52 -28.15 -39.08 -5.93
C GLY A 52 -27.39 -38.59 -4.69
N PHE A 53 -27.51 -37.29 -4.40
CA PHE A 53 -26.86 -36.61 -3.27
C PHE A 53 -27.86 -35.82 -2.41
N LYS A 54 -27.44 -35.40 -1.21
CA LYS A 54 -28.28 -34.83 -0.14
C LYS A 54 -27.49 -33.79 0.69
N VAL A 55 -28.18 -32.83 1.33
CA VAL A 55 -27.59 -31.60 1.96
C VAL A 55 -28.00 -31.47 3.45
N LEU A 56 -27.19 -30.78 4.29
CA LEU A 56 -27.35 -30.53 5.75
C LEU A 56 -26.69 -29.18 6.21
N SER A 57 -26.91 -28.74 7.46
CA SER A 57 -26.38 -27.52 8.17
C SER A 57 -26.14 -27.80 9.69
N ASP A 58 -25.93 -26.91 10.69
CA ASP A 58 -26.21 -25.46 10.93
C ASP A 58 -25.50 -24.86 12.22
N SER A 59 -25.80 -23.58 12.57
CA SER A 59 -25.77 -22.87 13.91
C SER A 59 -24.48 -22.32 14.62
N THR A 60 -24.65 -21.47 15.67
CA THR A 60 -23.76 -20.37 16.22
C THR A 60 -24.01 -19.95 17.72
N GLU A 61 -23.14 -19.18 18.44
CA GLU A 61 -23.40 -18.08 19.49
C GLU A 61 -22.24 -17.65 20.50
N GLU A 62 -22.34 -16.50 21.25
CA GLU A 62 -21.28 -15.78 22.08
C GLU A 62 -21.81 -14.71 23.18
N PRO A 63 -21.09 -14.31 24.30
CA PRO A 63 -21.47 -13.18 25.25
C PRO A 63 -20.37 -12.29 26.05
N GLU A 64 -20.75 -11.32 26.97
CA GLU A 64 -20.03 -10.03 27.42
C GLU A 64 -19.39 -9.77 28.90
N THR A 65 -19.42 -8.53 29.52
CA THR A 65 -18.35 -7.83 30.40
C THR A 65 -18.73 -6.86 31.64
N ARG A 66 -17.77 -6.29 32.50
CA ARG A 66 -17.69 -4.88 33.18
C ARG A 66 -16.67 -4.54 34.41
N PRO A 67 -16.31 -3.23 34.79
CA PRO A 67 -15.19 -2.69 35.72
C PRO A 67 -15.58 -1.61 36.87
N SER A 68 -14.84 -0.73 37.67
CA SER A 68 -13.44 -0.35 38.22
C SER A 68 -13.38 0.95 39.20
N GLY A 69 -12.33 1.31 40.06
CA GLY A 69 -12.11 2.70 40.70
C GLY A 69 -11.07 3.09 41.87
N GLU A 70 -10.60 4.39 41.93
CA GLU A 70 -9.93 5.32 42.98
C GLU A 70 -8.38 5.41 43.39
N GLY A 71 -7.91 6.44 44.19
CA GLY A 71 -6.54 7.12 44.11
C GLY A 71 -5.69 7.67 45.35
N ASP A 72 -5.15 8.93 45.31
CA ASP A 72 -3.78 9.43 45.78
C ASP A 72 -3.33 9.54 47.27
N PRO A 73 -2.02 9.30 47.57
CA PRO A 73 -1.40 9.56 48.89
C PRO A 73 0.00 10.23 48.93
N LYS A 74 0.23 11.39 49.58
CA LYS A 74 1.60 11.71 50.07
C LYS A 74 1.61 12.49 51.38
N SER A 75 2.20 11.90 52.44
CA SER A 75 2.40 12.55 53.73
C SER A 75 3.42 11.81 54.62
N PRO A 76 4.26 12.51 55.42
CA PRO A 76 5.25 11.87 56.29
C PRO A 76 4.67 10.91 57.33
N GLY A 77 3.48 11.21 57.87
CA GLY A 77 2.82 10.33 58.84
C GLY A 77 2.50 8.94 58.29
N ARG A 78 2.24 8.83 56.97
CA ARG A 78 1.98 7.53 56.32
C ARG A 78 3.22 6.62 56.31
N ARG A 79 4.45 7.17 56.35
CA ARG A 79 5.70 6.38 56.48
C ARG A 79 5.70 5.60 57.79
N GLU A 80 5.62 6.30 58.91
CA GLU A 80 5.70 5.66 60.23
C GLU A 80 4.45 4.83 60.54
N GLN A 81 3.29 5.20 59.99
CA GLN A 81 2.04 4.45 60.14
C GLN A 81 2.01 3.15 59.29
N MET A 82 2.52 3.15 58.05
CA MET A 82 2.72 1.89 57.29
C MET A 82 3.76 1.00 57.97
N LEU A 83 4.92 1.56 58.34
CA LEU A 83 5.96 0.83 59.05
C LEU A 83 5.48 0.31 60.43
N ALA A 84 4.45 0.90 61.02
CA ALA A 84 3.77 0.39 62.21
C ALA A 84 2.77 -0.73 61.89
N ASN A 85 2.00 -0.62 60.80
CA ASN A 85 1.07 -1.67 60.35
C ASN A 85 1.82 -2.98 59.99
N TYR A 86 3.02 -2.88 59.42
CA TYR A 86 3.89 -4.03 59.07
C TYR A 86 4.80 -4.53 60.21
N ARG A 87 4.66 -3.99 61.43
CA ARG A 87 5.58 -4.27 62.56
C ARG A 87 5.14 -5.42 63.47
N LEU A 88 4.00 -6.05 63.21
CA LEU A 88 3.34 -6.94 64.17
C LEU A 88 3.87 -8.40 64.17
N ASN A 89 4.77 -8.77 63.24
CA ASN A 89 5.51 -10.04 63.27
C ASN A 89 6.98 -9.85 62.80
N LEU A 90 7.83 -9.31 63.67
CA LEU A 90 9.28 -9.49 63.57
C LEU A 90 9.69 -10.79 64.28
N ASP A 91 9.42 -11.92 63.62
CA ASP A 91 10.07 -13.20 63.93
C ASP A 91 11.39 -13.28 63.13
N PRO A 92 12.46 -13.93 63.64
CA PRO A 92 13.81 -13.74 63.12
C PRO A 92 14.16 -14.59 61.89
N GLU A 93 13.22 -15.38 61.36
CA GLU A 93 13.37 -16.02 60.05
C GLU A 93 13.37 -14.96 58.95
N ALA A 94 14.57 -14.47 58.64
CA ALA A 94 14.83 -13.59 57.52
C ALA A 94 14.32 -14.24 56.23
N THR A 95 13.39 -13.60 55.52
CA THR A 95 13.18 -13.99 54.12
C THR A 95 14.46 -13.67 53.36
N PRO A 96 15.04 -14.62 52.61
CA PRO A 96 16.29 -14.41 51.89
C PRO A 96 16.10 -13.57 50.61
N VAL A 97 14.87 -13.10 50.33
CA VAL A 97 14.55 -12.32 49.13
C VAL A 97 14.67 -10.82 49.40
N PHE A 98 15.60 -10.15 48.71
CA PHE A 98 15.84 -8.71 48.82
C PHE A 98 16.08 -8.03 47.46
N ILE A 99 16.12 -6.69 47.47
CA ILE A 99 16.43 -5.86 46.29
C ILE A 99 17.95 -5.76 46.12
N THR A 100 18.47 -6.10 44.95
CA THR A 100 19.91 -6.06 44.62
C THR A 100 20.32 -4.80 43.88
N GLU A 101 19.64 -4.44 42.80
CA GLU A 101 20.02 -3.32 41.91
C GLU A 101 18.79 -2.61 41.34
N VAL A 102 18.89 -1.30 41.06
CA VAL A 102 17.80 -0.47 40.54
C VAL A 102 18.32 0.54 39.51
N MET A 103 17.55 0.76 38.45
CA MET A 103 17.74 1.87 37.50
C MET A 103 16.43 2.65 37.35
N SER A 104 16.49 3.97 37.58
CA SER A 104 15.37 4.93 37.46
C SER A 104 15.56 5.98 36.35
N LYS A 105 16.46 5.69 35.40
CA LYS A 105 16.66 6.49 34.18
C LYS A 105 17.31 5.66 33.06
N ASN A 106 16.57 4.68 32.56
CA ASN A 106 17.03 3.83 31.46
C ASN A 106 16.85 4.51 30.08
N GLN A 107 17.85 4.43 29.20
CA GLN A 107 17.77 4.93 27.81
C GLN A 107 18.31 3.95 26.75
N ALA A 108 19.27 3.09 27.11
CA ALA A 108 19.90 2.12 26.19
C ALA A 108 20.37 0.81 26.84
N ILE A 109 20.27 0.64 28.17
CA ILE A 109 20.82 -0.53 28.87
C ILE A 109 19.87 -1.73 28.77
N LEU A 110 18.67 -1.59 29.30
CA LEU A 110 17.63 -2.63 29.24
C LEU A 110 16.55 -2.16 28.27
N ARG A 111 16.50 -2.76 27.09
CA ARG A 111 15.48 -2.45 26.09
C ARG A 111 14.56 -3.65 25.89
N VAL A 112 13.26 -3.37 25.92
CA VAL A 112 12.17 -4.34 25.83
C VAL A 112 11.33 -3.88 24.65
N GLU A 113 11.65 -4.41 23.47
CA GLU A 113 11.38 -3.73 22.18
C GLU A 113 11.93 -2.28 22.19
N ASN A 114 11.21 -1.31 21.61
CA ASN A 114 11.61 0.09 21.57
C ASN A 114 11.39 0.84 22.91
N LEU A 115 11.01 0.14 23.99
CA LEU A 115 10.80 0.71 25.32
C LEU A 115 12.04 0.50 26.21
N SER A 116 12.40 1.52 26.99
CA SER A 116 13.48 1.46 27.99
C SER A 116 12.88 1.60 29.40
N PRO A 117 12.14 0.60 29.92
CA PRO A 117 11.51 0.70 31.23
C PRO A 117 12.56 0.78 32.34
N ASP A 118 12.26 1.55 33.38
CA ASP A 118 12.98 1.46 34.65
C ASP A 118 12.82 0.07 35.27
N TRP A 119 13.75 -0.36 36.12
CA TRP A 119 13.76 -1.73 36.64
C TRP A 119 14.33 -1.85 38.05
N ILE A 120 13.85 -2.86 38.76
CA ILE A 120 14.27 -3.28 40.12
C ILE A 120 14.64 -4.76 40.03
N GLU A 121 15.83 -5.13 40.49
CA GLU A 121 16.26 -6.52 40.59
C GLU A 121 15.97 -7.09 41.99
N LEU A 122 15.40 -8.29 42.04
CA LEU A 122 15.17 -9.08 43.25
C LEU A 122 15.99 -10.37 43.19
N TYR A 123 16.61 -10.77 44.31
CA TYR A 123 17.41 -11.98 44.41
C TYR A 123 17.03 -12.81 45.64
N ASN A 124 16.96 -14.14 45.49
CA ASN A 124 16.85 -15.08 46.61
C ASN A 124 18.24 -15.56 47.06
N SER A 125 18.74 -15.10 48.21
CA SER A 125 20.03 -15.55 48.75
C SER A 125 20.00 -16.89 49.49
N GLY A 126 18.83 -17.54 49.59
CA GLY A 126 18.62 -18.74 50.38
C GLY A 126 19.07 -20.01 49.66
N SER A 127 19.29 -21.07 50.43
CA SER A 127 19.57 -22.41 49.90
C SER A 127 18.33 -23.14 49.36
N GLU A 128 17.13 -22.58 49.58
CA GLU A 128 15.84 -23.20 49.26
C GLU A 128 14.96 -22.26 48.40
N PRO A 129 14.05 -22.79 47.57
CA PRO A 129 13.09 -22.00 46.82
C PRO A 129 12.09 -21.26 47.73
N VAL A 130 11.88 -19.97 47.49
CA VAL A 130 10.93 -19.14 48.24
C VAL A 130 9.70 -18.86 47.39
N ASN A 131 8.53 -19.27 47.87
CA ASN A 131 7.27 -18.80 47.30
C ASN A 131 7.07 -17.31 47.65
N ILE A 132 7.17 -16.44 46.64
CA ILE A 132 7.00 -14.99 46.75
C ILE A 132 5.62 -14.51 46.26
N SER A 133 4.71 -15.42 45.94
CA SER A 133 3.30 -15.10 45.65
C SER A 133 2.72 -14.20 46.74
N GLY A 134 2.09 -13.09 46.36
CA GLY A 134 1.52 -12.12 47.31
C GLY A 134 2.53 -11.20 48.02
N TYR A 135 3.83 -11.29 47.73
CA TYR A 135 4.78 -10.24 48.12
C TYR A 135 4.41 -8.92 47.40
N ARG A 136 4.78 -7.78 47.98
CA ARG A 136 4.41 -6.45 47.46
C ARG A 136 5.60 -5.50 47.41
N LEU A 137 5.77 -4.82 46.28
CA LEU A 137 6.65 -3.67 46.12
C LEU A 137 5.83 -2.39 46.27
N ILE A 138 6.25 -1.52 47.20
CA ILE A 138 5.51 -0.32 47.58
C ILE A 138 6.38 0.93 47.33
N PRO A 139 6.31 1.54 46.13
CA PRO A 139 7.07 2.72 45.77
C PRO A 139 6.56 3.96 46.52
N ASN A 140 7.47 4.88 46.86
CA ASN A 140 7.18 6.16 47.52
C ASN A 140 6.29 6.07 48.78
N LEU A 141 6.19 4.89 49.41
CA LEU A 141 5.32 4.61 50.57
C LEU A 141 3.82 4.78 50.25
N ARG A 142 3.41 4.36 49.05
CA ARG A 142 2.05 4.52 48.52
C ARG A 142 1.33 3.17 48.37
N GLU A 143 0.57 2.73 49.38
CA GLU A 143 -0.22 1.46 49.31
C GLU A 143 -1.10 1.30 48.06
N ASP A 144 -1.74 2.36 47.56
CA ASP A 144 -2.56 2.36 46.32
C ASP A 144 -1.71 2.38 45.02
N ARG A 145 -0.38 2.44 45.15
CA ARG A 145 0.62 2.04 44.15
C ARG A 145 1.38 0.76 44.54
N ALA A 146 0.98 0.04 45.60
CA ALA A 146 1.62 -1.22 45.95
C ALA A 146 1.28 -2.28 44.89
N TRP A 147 2.28 -2.66 44.12
CA TRP A 147 2.15 -3.74 43.16
C TRP A 147 2.41 -5.08 43.86
N THR A 148 1.60 -6.09 43.53
CA THR A 148 1.61 -7.40 44.18
C THR A 148 2.13 -8.46 43.20
N VAL A 149 3.12 -9.23 43.64
CA VAL A 149 3.66 -10.38 42.92
C VAL A 149 2.53 -11.41 42.71
N PRO A 150 2.27 -11.86 41.46
CA PRO A 150 1.19 -12.80 41.15
C PRO A 150 1.25 -14.12 41.93
N GLU A 151 0.13 -14.84 41.94
CA GLU A 151 0.07 -16.20 42.47
C GLU A 151 0.87 -17.19 41.62
N GLY A 152 1.50 -18.16 42.28
CA GLY A 152 2.33 -19.19 41.65
C GLY A 152 3.80 -18.79 41.40
N ILE A 153 4.22 -17.60 41.81
CA ILE A 153 5.63 -17.18 41.68
C ILE A 153 6.45 -17.75 42.85
N VAL A 154 7.11 -18.89 42.60
CA VAL A 154 8.27 -19.35 43.37
C VAL A 154 9.53 -18.75 42.75
N LEU A 155 10.45 -18.30 43.60
CA LEU A 155 11.79 -17.81 43.27
C LEU A 155 12.80 -18.84 43.82
N GLU A 156 13.44 -19.58 42.94
CA GLU A 156 14.34 -20.69 43.28
C GLU A 156 15.59 -20.22 44.05
N ALA A 157 16.31 -21.17 44.67
CA ALA A 157 17.52 -20.88 45.44
C ALA A 157 18.58 -20.19 44.57
N GLY A 158 18.83 -18.90 44.80
CA GLY A 158 19.73 -18.11 43.97
C GLY A 158 19.19 -17.70 42.60
N GLU A 159 17.87 -17.65 42.40
CA GLU A 159 17.24 -17.05 41.22
C GLU A 159 17.22 -15.51 41.32
N VAL A 160 17.41 -14.84 40.18
CA VAL A 160 17.25 -13.40 39.97
C VAL A 160 15.94 -13.14 39.23
N LEU A 161 15.20 -12.12 39.65
CA LEU A 161 13.92 -11.72 39.10
C LEU A 161 13.87 -10.21 38.90
N LEU A 162 13.74 -9.76 37.65
CA LEU A 162 13.56 -8.35 37.34
C LEU A 162 12.09 -7.95 37.49
N VAL A 163 11.85 -6.79 38.11
CA VAL A 163 10.55 -6.12 38.14
C VAL A 163 10.66 -4.85 37.32
N LEU A 164 10.04 -4.85 36.14
CA LEU A 164 10.05 -3.74 35.20
C LEU A 164 8.99 -2.71 35.62
N ALA A 165 9.44 -1.52 35.99
CA ALA A 165 8.64 -0.43 36.52
C ALA A 165 8.08 0.43 35.37
N ALA A 166 7.16 -0.14 34.60
CA ALA A 166 6.58 0.50 33.41
C ALA A 166 5.55 1.61 33.72
N GLY A 167 4.90 1.58 34.88
CA GLY A 167 3.78 2.49 35.16
C GLY A 167 2.49 2.10 34.43
N ARG A 168 1.36 2.67 34.87
CA ARG A 168 0.01 2.25 34.44
C ARG A 168 -0.25 2.40 32.95
N SER A 169 0.35 3.39 32.30
CA SER A 169 0.18 3.69 30.86
C SER A 169 0.94 2.75 29.93
N GLU A 170 2.09 2.23 30.39
CA GLU A 170 3.00 1.46 29.54
C GLU A 170 3.04 -0.02 29.93
N LYS A 171 2.44 -0.39 31.08
CA LYS A 171 2.38 -1.76 31.60
C LYS A 171 1.99 -2.79 30.54
N GLU A 172 0.97 -2.53 29.74
CA GLU A 172 0.48 -3.50 28.75
C GLU A 172 1.46 -3.69 27.59
N ALA A 173 2.07 -2.61 27.10
CA ALA A 173 3.09 -2.64 26.05
C ALA A 173 4.37 -3.32 26.55
N VAL A 174 4.89 -2.93 27.72
CA VAL A 174 6.05 -3.57 28.34
C VAL A 174 5.74 -5.04 28.65
N GLN A 175 4.56 -5.38 29.17
CA GLN A 175 4.19 -6.78 29.49
C GLN A 175 4.01 -7.67 28.25
N ALA A 176 3.64 -7.10 27.10
CA ALA A 176 3.67 -7.81 25.82
C ALA A 176 5.12 -8.10 25.39
N ALA A 177 5.94 -7.05 25.30
CA ALA A 177 7.33 -7.12 24.87
C ALA A 177 8.24 -7.93 25.83
N THR A 178 7.91 -7.96 27.13
CA THR A 178 8.65 -8.69 28.18
C THR A 178 8.78 -10.18 27.86
N LYS A 179 7.76 -10.80 27.25
CA LYS A 179 7.78 -12.24 26.96
C LYS A 179 8.94 -12.62 26.02
N GLU A 180 9.27 -11.75 25.07
CA GLU A 180 10.38 -11.97 24.14
C GLU A 180 11.72 -11.67 24.82
N PHE A 181 11.78 -10.68 25.71
CA PHE A 181 12.96 -10.43 26.55
C PHE A 181 13.27 -11.59 27.49
N GLU A 182 12.29 -12.15 28.21
CA GLU A 182 12.46 -13.34 29.06
C GLU A 182 12.93 -14.54 28.24
N ARG A 183 12.33 -14.77 27.07
CA ARG A 183 12.66 -15.88 26.15
C ARG A 183 14.07 -15.80 25.58
N LEU A 184 14.62 -14.59 25.43
CA LEU A 184 15.95 -14.36 24.86
C LEU A 184 17.06 -14.24 25.92
N SER A 185 16.80 -13.56 27.03
CA SER A 185 17.78 -13.37 28.12
C SER A 185 17.86 -14.57 29.07
N GLY A 186 16.78 -15.35 29.20
CA GLY A 186 16.62 -16.33 30.28
C GLY A 186 16.36 -15.69 31.66
N VAL A 187 16.39 -14.36 31.77
CA VAL A 187 16.11 -13.62 33.00
C VAL A 187 14.61 -13.44 33.13
N ARG A 188 14.05 -13.98 34.20
CA ARG A 188 12.62 -13.91 34.49
C ARG A 188 12.23 -12.48 34.88
N CYS A 189 11.07 -12.04 34.39
CA CYS A 189 10.61 -10.67 34.51
C CYS A 189 9.14 -10.59 34.95
N LEU A 190 8.79 -9.58 35.73
CA LEU A 190 7.41 -9.22 36.04
C LEU A 190 7.20 -7.72 35.80
N VAL A 191 6.05 -7.32 35.24
CA VAL A 191 5.79 -5.91 34.94
C VAL A 191 4.92 -5.26 36.01
N ALA A 192 5.52 -4.29 36.70
CA ALA A 192 4.84 -3.44 37.66
C ALA A 192 4.12 -2.28 36.96
N ASP A 193 2.94 -1.93 37.48
CA ASP A 193 2.13 -0.80 37.00
C ASP A 193 2.44 0.52 37.74
N PHE A 194 3.66 0.62 38.28
CA PHE A 194 4.25 1.84 38.79
C PHE A 194 5.55 2.13 38.01
N ALA A 195 5.86 3.40 37.77
CA ALA A 195 7.16 3.85 37.27
C ALA A 195 8.00 4.45 38.41
N LEU A 196 9.32 4.48 38.26
CA LEU A 196 10.24 5.04 39.27
C LEU A 196 10.40 6.56 39.14
N SER A 197 11.06 7.13 40.15
CA SER A 197 11.41 8.54 40.26
C SER A 197 12.87 8.77 39.88
N ALA A 198 13.11 9.44 38.76
CA ALA A 198 14.46 9.87 38.36
C ALA A 198 15.10 10.87 39.35
N ASP A 199 14.28 11.56 40.16
CA ASP A 199 14.71 12.43 41.27
C ASP A 199 15.01 11.64 42.57
N GLY A 200 14.87 10.31 42.56
CA GLY A 200 15.02 9.41 43.71
C GLY A 200 13.70 9.11 44.46
N GLU A 201 13.64 7.98 45.18
CA GLU A 201 12.52 7.60 46.05
C GLU A 201 12.80 6.45 47.04
N THR A 202 11.94 6.27 48.04
CA THR A 202 11.92 5.05 48.88
C THR A 202 11.16 3.92 48.20
N ILE A 203 11.74 2.72 48.12
CA ILE A 203 11.09 1.46 47.71
C ILE A 203 11.06 0.52 48.92
N ILE A 204 9.90 -0.11 49.20
CA ILE A 204 9.77 -1.17 50.21
C ILE A 204 9.32 -2.48 49.57
N LEU A 205 10.00 -3.58 49.89
CA LEU A 205 9.52 -4.94 49.64
C LEU A 205 8.87 -5.51 50.92
N VAL A 206 7.67 -6.08 50.79
CA VAL A 206 6.88 -6.65 51.89
C VAL A 206 6.46 -8.08 51.53
N THR A 207 6.53 -9.03 52.47
CA THR A 207 6.07 -10.42 52.26
C THR A 207 4.54 -10.52 52.23
N ALA A 208 4.02 -11.62 51.70
CA ALA A 208 2.59 -11.96 51.74
C ALA A 208 1.99 -12.00 53.16
N ARG A 209 2.82 -12.18 54.20
CA ARG A 209 2.42 -12.14 55.62
C ARG A 209 2.50 -10.74 56.23
N ALA A 210 2.63 -9.69 55.41
CA ALA A 210 2.72 -8.30 55.83
C ALA A 210 3.95 -8.02 56.73
N GLN A 211 5.11 -8.61 56.40
CA GLN A 211 6.40 -8.37 57.05
C GLN A 211 7.34 -7.64 56.08
N ILE A 212 8.16 -6.70 56.55
CA ILE A 212 9.10 -5.97 55.67
C ILE A 212 10.30 -6.88 55.33
N ALA A 213 10.58 -7.04 54.05
CA ALA A 213 11.70 -7.82 53.51
C ALA A 213 12.90 -6.94 53.12
N ALA A 214 12.64 -5.76 52.54
CA ALA A 214 13.68 -4.79 52.20
C ALA A 214 13.16 -3.35 52.23
N VAL A 215 14.05 -2.38 52.47
CA VAL A 215 13.80 -0.95 52.30
C VAL A 215 15.03 -0.33 51.64
N LEU A 216 14.83 0.31 50.49
CA LEU A 216 15.86 0.99 49.70
C LEU A 216 15.48 2.46 49.54
N GLU A 217 16.42 3.37 49.82
CA GLU A 217 16.32 4.80 49.54
C GLU A 217 17.16 5.10 48.29
N LEU A 218 16.51 5.23 47.14
CA LEU A 218 17.14 5.41 45.83
C LEU A 218 17.55 6.88 45.60
N PRO A 219 18.81 7.17 45.22
CA PRO A 219 19.23 8.52 44.83
C PRO A 219 18.73 8.88 43.42
N ALA A 220 18.92 10.14 43.02
CA ALA A 220 18.73 10.55 41.62
C ALA A 220 19.88 10.00 40.74
N LEU A 221 19.56 9.50 39.55
CA LEU A 221 20.50 8.80 38.67
C LEU A 221 20.63 9.48 37.28
N PRO A 222 21.87 9.62 36.73
CA PRO A 222 22.07 9.90 35.32
C PRO A 222 21.54 8.77 34.43
N ALA A 223 21.41 9.05 33.13
CA ALA A 223 20.97 8.05 32.18
C ALA A 223 21.95 6.88 32.09
N ASN A 224 21.43 5.66 31.97
CA ASN A 224 22.19 4.41 31.81
C ASN A 224 23.13 4.05 32.98
N ILE A 225 23.03 4.74 34.11
CA ILE A 225 23.73 4.40 35.37
C ILE A 225 22.71 3.78 36.34
N SER A 226 23.05 2.64 36.94
CA SER A 226 22.26 1.99 37.99
C SER A 226 22.83 2.24 39.39
N PHE A 227 22.09 1.82 40.41
CA PHE A 227 22.51 1.83 41.81
C PHE A 227 22.18 0.47 42.45
N GLY A 228 23.19 -0.29 42.84
CA GLY A 228 23.04 -1.66 43.33
C GLY A 228 24.03 -2.04 44.42
N LEU A 229 23.75 -3.12 45.16
CA LEU A 229 24.64 -3.69 46.16
C LEU A 229 26.00 -4.01 45.56
N SER A 230 27.07 -3.65 46.27
CA SER A 230 28.42 -4.05 45.88
C SER A 230 28.67 -5.51 46.29
N SER A 231 29.25 -6.29 45.38
CA SER A 231 29.78 -7.62 45.70
C SER A 231 31.05 -7.58 46.56
N GLU A 232 31.52 -6.40 46.96
CA GLU A 232 32.77 -6.18 47.73
C GLU A 232 32.54 -5.25 48.94
N PRO A 233 33.35 -5.34 50.01
CA PRO A 233 33.30 -4.39 51.13
C PRO A 233 33.85 -3.00 50.76
N VAL A 234 32.99 -2.07 50.35
CA VAL A 234 33.39 -0.68 50.05
C VAL A 234 33.30 0.21 51.29
N ALA A 235 34.46 0.69 51.78
CA ALA A 235 34.55 1.50 52.99
C ALA A 235 34.08 2.95 52.79
N GLY A 236 33.23 3.45 53.69
CA GLY A 236 32.90 4.89 53.81
C GLY A 236 31.61 5.37 53.15
N LEU A 237 30.77 4.46 52.62
CA LEU A 237 29.46 4.78 52.07
C LEU A 237 28.33 4.71 53.12
N LEU A 238 27.16 5.25 52.78
CA LEU A 238 26.00 5.37 53.69
C LEU A 238 25.38 4.00 54.02
N GLU A 239 25.34 3.64 55.29
CA GLU A 239 24.56 2.49 55.79
C GLU A 239 23.05 2.69 55.52
N GLN A 240 22.53 2.04 54.49
CA GLN A 240 21.08 1.90 54.31
C GLN A 240 20.54 0.83 55.27
N LYS A 241 19.34 1.05 55.82
CA LYS A 241 18.74 0.14 56.82
C LYS A 241 18.08 -1.07 56.17
N ILE A 242 18.90 -1.95 55.63
CA ILE A 242 18.50 -3.32 55.31
C ILE A 242 18.18 -4.02 56.64
N TYR A 243 16.89 -4.27 56.86
CA TYR A 243 16.42 -5.25 57.84
C TYR A 243 16.22 -6.57 57.08
N PRO A 244 16.53 -7.75 57.68
CA PRO A 244 16.96 -7.98 59.06
C PRO A 244 18.49 -7.99 59.24
N ARG A 245 18.93 -8.17 60.49
CA ARG A 245 20.35 -8.14 60.86
C ARG A 245 21.10 -9.42 60.45
N PHE A 246 22.24 -9.28 59.79
CA PHE A 246 23.36 -10.21 59.99
C PHE A 246 23.95 -9.97 61.39
N SER A 247 23.46 -10.66 62.42
CA SER A 247 24.04 -10.56 63.78
C SER A 247 23.86 -11.82 64.62
N GLY A 248 24.94 -12.58 64.81
CA GLY A 248 25.11 -13.44 65.99
C GLY A 248 25.06 -14.96 65.77
N THR A 249 26.23 -15.53 65.51
CA THR A 249 26.76 -16.73 66.20
C THR A 249 25.82 -17.92 66.46
N GLU A 250 25.93 -18.96 65.63
CA GLU A 250 26.04 -20.35 66.10
C GLU A 250 27.25 -21.03 65.39
N PRO A 251 27.84 -22.09 65.98
CA PRO A 251 29.00 -22.77 65.41
C PRO A 251 28.62 -23.76 64.28
N ASP A 252 29.64 -24.27 63.59
CA ASP A 252 29.58 -25.32 62.54
C ASP A 252 29.01 -24.92 61.17
N ALA A 253 29.14 -23.64 60.78
CA ALA A 253 29.08 -23.24 59.37
C ALA A 253 30.31 -23.76 58.58
N PRO A 254 30.15 -24.19 57.30
CA PRO A 254 31.26 -24.67 56.47
C PRO A 254 32.26 -23.55 56.11
N ALA A 255 33.49 -23.94 55.75
CA ALA A 255 34.66 -23.07 55.66
C ALA A 255 34.68 -22.08 54.48
N ASP A 256 33.62 -22.00 53.67
CA ASP A 256 33.54 -21.21 52.44
C ASP A 256 32.78 -19.87 52.62
N ALA A 257 32.53 -19.46 53.87
CA ALA A 257 31.70 -18.31 54.24
C ALA A 257 32.29 -16.90 53.97
N ASP A 258 33.41 -16.81 53.23
CA ASP A 258 34.05 -15.53 52.86
C ASP A 258 33.44 -14.87 51.60
N GLN A 259 32.32 -15.38 51.07
CA GLN A 259 31.61 -14.84 49.90
C GLN A 259 30.29 -14.09 50.23
N HIS A 260 30.23 -13.40 51.37
CA HIS A 260 29.09 -12.52 51.68
C HIS A 260 29.24 -11.15 50.97
N PRO A 261 28.29 -10.74 50.10
CA PRO A 261 28.36 -9.45 49.41
C PRO A 261 28.25 -8.27 50.38
N GLY A 262 28.80 -7.12 49.99
CA GLY A 262 28.88 -5.92 50.83
C GLY A 262 27.52 -5.28 51.09
N THR A 263 27.32 -4.78 52.31
CA THR A 263 26.08 -4.09 52.75
C THR A 263 25.93 -2.65 52.24
N ALA A 264 26.66 -2.28 51.18
CA ALA A 264 26.73 -0.93 50.64
C ALA A 264 26.33 -0.90 49.15
N PHE A 265 25.49 0.07 48.77
CA PHE A 265 25.12 0.32 47.38
C PHE A 265 26.14 1.24 46.68
N VAL A 266 26.38 1.01 45.40
CA VAL A 266 27.36 1.70 44.53
C VAL A 266 26.78 2.02 43.15
N TYR A 267 27.43 2.91 42.41
CA TYR A 267 27.09 3.23 41.02
C TYR A 267 27.83 2.31 40.03
N TYR A 268 27.14 1.83 38.99
CA TYR A 268 27.71 1.02 37.92
C TYR A 268 27.75 1.77 36.58
N SER A 269 28.89 1.74 35.88
CA SER A 269 29.10 2.35 34.56
C SER A 269 28.70 1.47 33.37
N ALA A 270 28.73 0.16 33.57
CA ALA A 270 28.28 -0.85 32.61
C ALA A 270 27.33 -1.84 33.31
N PRO A 271 26.12 -1.39 33.70
CA PRO A 271 25.14 -2.22 34.41
C PRO A 271 24.66 -3.41 33.58
N ASN A 272 24.54 -4.57 34.22
CA ASN A 272 24.19 -5.86 33.60
C ASN A 272 22.94 -6.48 34.26
N PRO A 273 21.73 -6.01 33.91
CA PRO A 273 20.49 -6.38 34.59
C PRO A 273 20.18 -7.87 34.48
N GLY A 274 19.98 -8.55 35.61
CA GLY A 274 19.61 -9.96 35.67
C GLY A 274 20.76 -10.92 35.97
N ASP A 275 22.01 -10.45 36.03
CA ASP A 275 23.17 -11.28 36.41
C ASP A 275 23.97 -10.69 37.57
N PHE A 276 23.44 -10.94 38.78
CA PHE A 276 24.08 -10.64 40.05
C PHE A 276 25.44 -11.37 40.28
N ARG A 277 25.85 -12.30 39.40
CA ARG A 277 27.01 -13.19 39.62
C ARG A 277 28.24 -12.89 38.76
N LEU A 278 28.19 -11.92 37.83
CA LEU A 278 29.37 -11.45 37.06
C LEU A 278 29.85 -10.00 37.38
N PRO A 279 30.07 -9.60 38.66
CA PRO A 279 30.50 -8.24 39.00
C PRO A 279 32.01 -8.01 38.83
N VAL A 280 32.46 -7.64 37.62
CA VAL A 280 33.82 -7.12 37.36
C VAL A 280 33.84 -5.94 36.37
N LYS A 281 34.32 -4.74 36.69
CA LYS A 281 34.35 -3.98 37.97
C LYS A 281 34.84 -2.55 37.67
N PHE A 282 33.93 -1.58 37.60
CA PHE A 282 34.27 -0.16 37.59
C PHE A 282 33.34 0.61 38.53
N TYR A 283 33.48 0.34 39.83
CA TYR A 283 32.74 1.06 40.86
C TYR A 283 33.18 2.52 40.88
N ALA A 284 32.23 3.43 40.70
CA ALA A 284 32.44 4.85 40.89
C ALA A 284 31.81 5.30 42.21
N THR A 285 32.50 6.16 42.96
CA THR A 285 31.97 6.76 44.19
C THR A 285 30.99 7.92 43.92
N SER A 286 30.94 8.40 42.69
CA SER A 286 29.92 9.32 42.15
C SER A 286 29.67 9.00 40.67
N ALA A 287 28.54 9.42 40.12
CA ALA A 287 28.15 9.03 38.77
C ALA A 287 28.98 9.69 37.65
N GLU A 288 29.68 10.80 37.93
CA GLU A 288 30.57 11.46 36.96
C GLU A 288 31.80 10.62 36.63
N ALA A 289 32.36 9.91 37.62
CA ALA A 289 33.52 9.05 37.41
C ALA A 289 33.15 7.70 36.73
N ALA A 290 31.87 7.32 36.74
CA ALA A 290 31.37 6.16 36.00
C ALA A 290 31.42 6.40 34.49
N ALA A 291 31.03 7.60 34.04
CA ALA A 291 30.93 7.93 32.62
C ALA A 291 32.29 7.89 31.89
N ALA A 292 33.36 8.40 32.53
CA ALA A 292 34.67 8.56 31.91
C ALA A 292 35.43 7.24 31.61
N ILE A 293 34.88 6.07 31.99
CA ILE A 293 35.49 4.75 31.78
C ILE A 293 34.83 4.02 30.59
N TYR A 294 33.71 4.52 30.08
CA TYR A 294 32.93 3.90 29.01
C TYR A 294 33.66 3.94 27.64
N ASP A 295 34.48 4.96 27.38
CA ASP A 295 34.98 5.28 26.03
C ASP A 295 36.24 4.49 25.60
N ASP A 296 36.92 3.76 26.50
CA ASP A 296 38.25 3.12 26.26
C ASP A 296 38.16 1.60 25.97
N LEU A 297 36.96 1.04 25.87
CA LEU A 297 36.71 -0.40 26.01
C LEU A 297 37.11 -1.30 24.82
N LEU A 298 37.49 -0.75 23.67
CA LEU A 298 37.88 -1.51 22.45
C LEU A 298 39.36 -1.34 22.02
N GLY A 299 40.21 -0.71 22.85
CA GLY A 299 41.65 -0.65 22.58
C GLY A 299 42.07 0.13 21.31
N GLY A 300 41.19 0.96 20.76
CA GLY A 300 41.45 1.79 19.58
C GLY A 300 40.69 1.40 18.30
N VAL A 301 39.97 0.27 18.27
CA VAL A 301 39.03 -0.04 17.18
C VAL A 301 37.71 0.71 17.38
N VAL A 302 37.24 1.33 16.30
CA VAL A 302 36.02 2.16 16.26
C VAL A 302 35.15 1.80 15.05
N ILE A 303 33.85 2.07 15.16
CA ILE A 303 33.00 2.22 13.96
C ILE A 303 33.49 3.47 13.22
N ASN A 304 33.87 3.31 11.95
CA ASN A 304 34.42 4.38 11.13
C ASN A 304 33.37 5.02 10.23
N GLU A 305 32.66 4.21 9.44
CA GLU A 305 31.61 4.63 8.52
C GLU A 305 30.51 3.54 8.45
N TYR A 306 29.25 3.90 8.20
CA TYR A 306 28.17 2.95 7.95
C TYR A 306 27.11 3.50 6.99
N MET A 307 26.37 2.58 6.37
CA MET A 307 25.22 2.89 5.51
C MET A 307 24.09 1.88 5.75
N SER A 308 22.93 2.38 6.21
CA SER A 308 21.73 1.60 6.56
C SER A 308 20.65 1.54 5.45
N ARG A 309 20.91 2.18 4.30
CA ARG A 309 20.05 2.18 3.10
C ARG A 309 20.88 2.27 1.81
N ASN A 310 21.65 1.21 1.53
CA ASN A 310 22.47 1.10 0.32
C ASN A 310 21.66 0.71 -0.92
N ARG A 311 21.88 1.42 -2.04
CA ARG A 311 21.43 1.13 -3.41
C ARG A 311 22.48 1.59 -4.46
N ARG A 312 23.75 1.73 -4.05
CA ARG A 312 24.89 2.20 -4.89
C ARG A 312 26.09 1.24 -4.91
N PHE A 313 26.41 0.60 -3.80
CA PHE A 313 27.56 -0.32 -3.69
C PHE A 313 27.09 -1.76 -3.61
N ALA A 314 27.60 -2.63 -4.49
CA ALA A 314 27.32 -4.05 -4.43
C ALA A 314 28.26 -4.76 -3.43
N ASP A 315 27.72 -5.75 -2.73
CA ASP A 315 28.49 -6.77 -2.01
C ASP A 315 29.17 -7.75 -3.00
N PRO A 316 30.00 -8.69 -2.53
CA PRO A 316 30.69 -9.67 -3.39
C PRO A 316 29.78 -10.59 -4.22
N HIS A 317 28.46 -10.56 -4.01
CA HIS A 317 27.44 -11.36 -4.69
C HIS A 317 26.50 -10.51 -5.54
N GLY A 318 26.79 -9.21 -5.73
CA GLY A 318 25.99 -8.29 -6.54
C GLY A 318 24.82 -7.61 -5.81
N ARG A 319 24.67 -7.81 -4.49
CA ARG A 319 23.54 -7.30 -3.70
C ARG A 319 23.85 -5.94 -3.07
N PHE A 320 22.87 -5.04 -3.02
CA PHE A 320 23.01 -3.76 -2.31
C PHE A 320 22.78 -3.91 -0.80
N SER A 321 23.62 -4.70 -0.15
CA SER A 321 23.59 -4.92 1.31
C SER A 321 23.94 -3.65 2.09
N ASP A 322 23.36 -3.48 3.29
CA ASP A 322 23.87 -2.48 4.23
C ASP A 322 25.32 -2.82 4.60
N TRP A 323 26.06 -1.83 5.10
CA TRP A 323 27.45 -2.06 5.51
C TRP A 323 27.88 -1.18 6.68
N VAL A 324 28.85 -1.70 7.42
CA VAL A 324 29.51 -1.06 8.56
C VAL A 324 31.01 -1.26 8.41
N GLU A 325 31.81 -0.24 8.66
CA GLU A 325 33.26 -0.32 8.57
C GLU A 325 33.90 -0.15 9.95
N LEU A 326 34.83 -1.04 10.26
CA LEU A 326 35.73 -0.93 11.43
C LEU A 326 37.04 -0.29 11.00
N TYR A 327 37.58 0.58 11.85
CA TYR A 327 38.93 1.13 11.71
C TYR A 327 39.70 1.01 13.02
N ASN A 328 40.98 0.62 12.96
CA ASN A 328 41.87 0.71 14.12
C ASN A 328 42.63 2.04 14.11
N SER A 329 42.18 2.97 14.97
CA SER A 329 42.85 4.26 15.25
C SER A 329 43.94 4.16 16.33
N GLY A 330 44.13 2.99 16.94
CA GLY A 330 45.20 2.72 17.90
C GLY A 330 46.57 2.51 17.24
N SER A 331 47.61 2.46 18.07
CA SER A 331 48.99 2.18 17.63
C SER A 331 49.39 0.71 17.64
N GLU A 332 48.53 -0.17 18.18
CA GLU A 332 48.77 -1.60 18.38
C GLU A 332 47.71 -2.43 17.65
N THR A 333 48.04 -3.65 17.25
CA THR A 333 47.11 -4.60 16.63
C THR A 333 46.03 -5.04 17.64
N VAL A 334 44.75 -4.88 17.29
CA VAL A 334 43.63 -5.30 18.16
C VAL A 334 43.09 -6.65 17.68
N ASP A 335 43.10 -7.65 18.56
CA ASP A 335 42.59 -9.00 18.26
C ASP A 335 41.12 -9.13 18.72
N LEU A 336 40.20 -9.05 17.76
CA LEU A 336 38.76 -9.25 17.93
C LEU A 336 38.34 -10.72 17.72
N THR A 337 39.28 -11.67 17.65
CA THR A 337 38.94 -13.08 17.39
C THR A 337 38.01 -13.65 18.47
N GLY A 338 36.83 -14.11 18.06
CA GLY A 338 35.80 -14.63 18.95
C GLY A 338 34.93 -13.57 19.64
N TYR A 339 35.09 -12.27 19.33
CA TYR A 339 34.21 -11.21 19.83
C TYR A 339 32.85 -11.28 19.11
N GLY A 340 31.78 -10.91 19.81
CA GLY A 340 30.44 -10.80 19.27
C GLY A 340 30.21 -9.46 18.55
N PHE A 341 29.44 -9.48 17.46
CA PHE A 341 28.92 -8.30 16.78
C PHE A 341 27.43 -8.50 16.48
N SER A 342 26.63 -7.47 16.78
CA SER A 342 25.17 -7.55 16.71
C SER A 342 24.52 -6.19 16.57
N ASP A 343 23.31 -6.17 16.03
CA ASP A 343 22.33 -5.07 16.08
C ASP A 343 21.40 -5.18 17.31
N ARG A 344 21.56 -6.22 18.14
CA ARG A 344 20.59 -6.63 19.18
C ARG A 344 21.24 -7.08 20.48
N ALA A 345 20.92 -6.38 21.57
CA ALA A 345 21.36 -6.73 22.92
C ALA A 345 20.91 -8.14 23.36
N SER A 346 19.81 -8.64 22.79
CA SER A 346 19.24 -9.96 23.08
C SER A 346 19.92 -11.13 22.34
N ASN A 347 20.87 -10.86 21.46
CA ASN A 347 21.80 -11.85 20.93
C ASN A 347 23.12 -11.16 20.55
N LEU A 348 24.03 -11.02 21.51
CA LEU A 348 25.32 -10.35 21.29
C LEU A 348 26.22 -11.05 20.26
N ASN A 349 25.96 -12.35 20.01
CA ASN A 349 26.73 -13.21 19.13
C ASN A 349 25.97 -13.51 17.81
N ARG A 350 25.16 -12.57 17.29
CA ARG A 350 24.53 -12.70 15.94
C ARG A 350 25.57 -12.97 14.86
N TYR A 351 26.70 -12.30 14.98
CA TYR A 351 27.95 -12.65 14.32
C TYR A 351 29.01 -12.82 15.41
N VAL A 352 29.87 -13.82 15.25
CA VAL A 352 31.09 -13.95 16.06
C VAL A 352 32.24 -13.78 15.09
N PHE A 353 33.11 -12.80 15.35
CA PHE A 353 34.25 -12.53 14.50
C PHE A 353 35.16 -13.78 14.41
N PRO A 354 35.58 -14.19 13.19
CA PRO A 354 36.54 -15.27 12.98
C PRO A 354 37.95 -14.80 13.38
N GLU A 355 39.03 -15.28 12.76
CA GLU A 355 40.36 -14.71 13.03
C GLU A 355 40.46 -13.25 12.53
N LEU A 356 40.21 -12.31 13.43
CA LEU A 356 40.12 -10.88 13.17
C LEU A 356 41.06 -10.08 14.07
N LYS A 357 42.35 -10.13 13.73
CA LYS A 357 43.34 -9.13 14.15
C LYS A 357 43.23 -7.94 13.21
N VAL A 358 42.96 -6.75 13.74
CA VAL A 358 42.87 -5.49 12.99
C VAL A 358 44.17 -4.72 13.23
N GLU A 359 45.01 -4.59 12.21
CA GLU A 359 46.29 -3.90 12.28
C GLU A 359 46.12 -2.38 12.43
N PRO A 360 47.09 -1.64 13.01
CA PRO A 360 47.03 -0.18 13.09
C PRO A 360 46.81 0.47 11.73
N GLY A 361 45.70 1.22 11.58
CA GLY A 361 45.30 1.82 10.32
C GLY A 361 44.62 0.89 9.30
N GLU A 362 44.30 -0.36 9.66
CA GLU A 362 43.49 -1.27 8.82
C GLU A 362 42.01 -0.86 8.84
N TYR A 363 41.39 -0.91 7.66
CA TYR A 363 39.93 -0.80 7.47
C TYR A 363 39.36 -2.20 7.20
N VAL A 364 38.30 -2.57 7.92
CA VAL A 364 37.60 -3.86 7.76
C VAL A 364 36.13 -3.62 7.49
N LEU A 365 35.68 -4.00 6.30
CA LEU A 365 34.32 -3.77 5.83
C LEU A 365 33.40 -4.96 6.17
N LEU A 366 32.34 -4.70 6.92
CA LEU A 366 31.33 -5.67 7.30
C LEU A 366 30.12 -5.51 6.37
N TRP A 367 30.00 -6.40 5.38
CA TRP A 367 28.80 -6.48 4.53
C TRP A 367 27.69 -7.16 5.32
N LEU A 368 26.59 -6.44 5.55
CA LEU A 368 25.45 -6.91 6.31
C LEU A 368 24.48 -7.59 5.32
N THR A 369 24.74 -8.88 5.06
CA THR A 369 24.17 -9.67 3.95
C THR A 369 22.94 -10.50 4.31
N GLY A 370 22.48 -10.44 5.57
CA GLY A 370 21.28 -11.15 6.01
C GLY A 370 19.98 -10.41 5.67
N ALA A 371 18.85 -11.02 6.06
CA ALA A 371 17.55 -10.36 5.96
C ALA A 371 17.36 -9.32 7.09
N LYS A 372 16.74 -8.18 6.74
CA LYS A 372 16.24 -7.19 7.71
C LYS A 372 15.06 -7.79 8.47
N SER A 373 15.11 -7.64 9.79
CA SER A 373 14.32 -8.44 10.72
C SER A 373 12.85 -7.99 10.89
N ASP A 374 12.52 -6.84 10.31
CA ASP A 374 11.21 -6.19 10.28
C ASP A 374 10.43 -6.44 8.98
N GLY A 375 11.07 -7.04 7.96
CA GLY A 375 10.53 -7.20 6.62
C GLY A 375 10.83 -6.05 5.66
N GLU A 376 11.52 -4.97 6.07
CA GLU A 376 11.98 -3.90 5.16
C GLU A 376 13.21 -4.31 4.32
N ASN A 377 13.33 -5.60 3.96
CA ASN A 377 14.33 -6.04 2.98
C ASN A 377 14.28 -5.09 1.76
N PRO A 378 15.43 -4.60 1.25
CA PRO A 378 15.42 -3.85 0.01
C PRO A 378 14.80 -4.75 -1.05
N GLU A 379 13.65 -4.33 -1.60
CA GLU A 379 12.81 -5.15 -2.48
C GLU A 379 13.64 -5.96 -3.46
N GLU A 380 13.44 -7.29 -3.45
CA GLU A 380 14.05 -8.24 -4.38
C GLU A 380 13.45 -8.03 -5.78
N GLU A 381 13.77 -6.89 -6.40
CA GLU A 381 13.91 -6.83 -7.84
C GLU A 381 14.94 -7.89 -8.22
N ASP A 382 14.46 -8.93 -8.92
CA ASP A 382 15.22 -10.08 -9.41
C ASP A 382 16.63 -9.64 -9.86
N PRO A 383 17.71 -10.10 -9.19
CA PRO A 383 19.07 -9.63 -9.46
C PRO A 383 19.53 -10.16 -10.81
N GLN A 384 19.15 -9.44 -11.86
CA GLN A 384 19.71 -9.56 -13.19
C GLN A 384 21.24 -9.55 -13.07
N PRO A 385 21.95 -10.47 -13.73
CA PRO A 385 23.39 -10.63 -13.54
C PRO A 385 24.15 -9.44 -14.14
N VAL A 386 24.29 -8.38 -13.33
CA VAL A 386 25.31 -7.36 -13.49
C VAL A 386 26.65 -8.12 -13.39
N GLU A 387 27.52 -8.00 -14.40
CA GLU A 387 28.88 -8.54 -14.23
C GLU A 387 29.50 -7.85 -13.01
N PRO A 388 30.05 -8.62 -12.04
CA PRO A 388 30.38 -8.06 -10.75
C PRO A 388 31.48 -7.02 -10.90
N ASN A 389 31.12 -5.75 -10.69
CA ASN A 389 32.07 -4.69 -10.41
C ASN A 389 33.02 -5.23 -9.35
N SER A 390 34.32 -5.29 -9.68
CA SER A 390 35.29 -5.96 -8.81
C SER A 390 35.23 -5.36 -7.41
N PRO A 391 35.17 -6.17 -6.34
CA PRO A 391 35.13 -5.64 -4.98
C PRO A 391 36.36 -4.73 -4.79
N PRO A 392 36.22 -3.61 -4.03
CA PRO A 392 37.23 -2.57 -4.00
C PRO A 392 38.62 -3.16 -3.72
N GLU A 393 39.59 -2.93 -4.62
CA GLU A 393 40.88 -3.65 -4.68
C GLU A 393 41.80 -3.46 -3.46
N THR A 394 41.33 -2.81 -2.41
CA THR A 394 42.01 -2.55 -1.15
C THR A 394 41.00 -2.65 -0.01
N GLY A 395 41.32 -3.44 1.02
CA GLY A 395 40.49 -3.56 2.23
C GLY A 395 39.96 -4.97 2.44
N ARG A 396 40.09 -5.47 3.68
CA ARG A 396 39.58 -6.78 4.11
C ARG A 396 38.08 -6.65 4.35
N TYR A 397 37.30 -7.64 3.91
CA TYR A 397 35.87 -7.67 4.20
C TYR A 397 35.45 -8.95 4.93
N LEU A 398 34.31 -8.87 5.59
CA LEU A 398 33.60 -10.00 6.19
C LEU A 398 32.12 -9.92 5.81
N GLU A 399 31.51 -11.07 5.56
CA GLU A 399 30.06 -11.19 5.39
C GLU A 399 29.40 -11.51 6.73
N VAL A 400 28.44 -10.69 7.11
CA VAL A 400 27.72 -10.72 8.38
C VAL A 400 26.25 -11.08 8.10
N PRO A 401 25.71 -12.18 8.65
CA PRO A 401 24.41 -12.74 8.26
C PRO A 401 23.20 -12.03 8.90
N PHE A 402 23.24 -10.71 9.00
CA PHE A 402 22.10 -9.84 9.34
C PHE A 402 22.13 -8.54 8.52
N ALA A 403 21.09 -7.71 8.60
CA ALA A 403 21.00 -6.38 7.97
C ALA A 403 20.11 -5.46 8.82
N LEU A 404 20.27 -4.13 8.66
CA LEU A 404 19.77 -3.13 9.59
C LEU A 404 18.35 -2.67 9.22
N GLY A 405 17.35 -3.15 9.97
CA GLY A 405 15.96 -2.74 9.86
C GLY A 405 15.71 -1.28 10.28
N ALA A 406 14.52 -0.78 9.97
CA ALA A 406 14.01 0.53 10.38
C ALA A 406 13.62 0.60 11.88
N LYS A 407 14.02 -0.41 12.67
CA LYS A 407 13.88 -0.49 14.13
C LYS A 407 15.20 -0.75 14.86
N ASP A 408 16.29 -1.01 14.14
CA ASP A 408 17.59 -1.27 14.75
C ASP A 408 18.26 0.08 15.05
N GLU A 409 18.30 0.44 16.35
CA GLU A 409 18.76 1.75 16.84
C GLU A 409 20.25 1.76 17.23
N GLU A 410 20.90 0.60 17.33
CA GLU A 410 22.29 0.47 17.79
C GLU A 410 23.07 -0.67 17.09
N LEU A 411 24.40 -0.56 17.12
CA LEU A 411 25.37 -1.63 16.85
C LEU A 411 26.13 -1.94 18.14
N ILE A 412 26.40 -3.22 18.38
CA ILE A 412 26.96 -3.73 19.63
C ILE A 412 28.16 -4.60 19.33
N ILE A 413 29.24 -4.42 20.10
CA ILE A 413 30.40 -5.34 20.14
C ILE A 413 30.55 -5.87 21.56
N SER A 414 30.76 -7.17 21.70
CA SER A 414 31.03 -7.84 22.99
C SER A 414 32.29 -8.70 22.94
N ASP A 415 32.95 -8.91 24.08
CA ASP A 415 34.08 -9.84 24.18
C ASP A 415 33.62 -11.32 24.14
N PRO A 416 34.55 -12.30 24.04
CA PRO A 416 34.21 -13.73 23.98
C PRO A 416 33.57 -14.30 25.25
N THR A 417 33.49 -13.53 26.34
CA THR A 417 32.76 -13.89 27.57
C THR A 417 31.31 -13.39 27.57
N GLY A 418 30.92 -12.61 26.55
CA GLY A 418 29.60 -12.00 26.42
C GLY A 418 29.49 -10.61 27.02
N ARG A 419 30.60 -10.04 27.53
CA ARG A 419 30.60 -8.67 28.07
C ARG A 419 30.51 -7.66 26.93
N ILE A 420 29.48 -6.82 26.93
CA ILE A 420 29.37 -5.69 25.99
C ILE A 420 30.52 -4.70 26.23
N LEU A 421 31.21 -4.32 25.16
CA LEU A 421 32.30 -3.34 25.15
C LEU A 421 31.93 -2.05 24.40
N LEU A 422 31.03 -2.14 23.43
CA LEU A 422 30.51 -0.99 22.69
C LEU A 422 29.01 -1.12 22.47
N ARG A 423 28.28 -0.02 22.65
CA ARG A 423 26.98 0.25 22.03
C ARG A 423 27.11 1.55 21.25
N TYR A 424 26.82 1.51 19.95
CA TYR A 424 27.03 2.60 19.02
C TYR A 424 25.71 2.96 18.32
N PRO A 425 25.15 4.17 18.52
CA PRO A 425 23.84 4.52 17.99
C PRO A 425 23.87 4.73 16.47
N ILE A 426 22.89 4.17 15.76
CA ILE A 426 22.74 4.32 14.31
C ILE A 426 21.50 5.14 13.95
N GLU A 427 21.59 5.89 12.85
CA GLU A 427 20.49 6.68 12.31
C GLU A 427 19.98 6.11 10.98
N HIS A 428 18.66 6.20 10.77
CA HIS A 428 18.04 5.93 9.48
C HIS A 428 18.21 7.14 8.56
N MET A 429 19.06 6.98 7.55
CA MET A 429 19.47 8.04 6.61
C MET A 429 18.64 8.03 5.32
N ALA A 430 18.87 9.04 4.48
CA ALA A 430 18.47 8.97 3.08
C ALA A 430 19.23 7.83 2.37
N ARG A 431 18.70 7.36 1.23
CA ARG A 431 19.37 6.34 0.42
C ARG A 431 20.75 6.84 -0.04
N ASP A 432 21.72 5.95 -0.08
CA ASP A 432 23.07 6.19 -0.63
C ASP A 432 23.90 7.29 0.09
N ILE A 433 23.43 7.77 1.24
CA ILE A 433 24.20 8.59 2.19
C ILE A 433 24.68 7.69 3.33
N SER A 434 25.97 7.76 3.62
CA SER A 434 26.62 7.13 4.77
C SER A 434 26.94 8.15 5.86
N ARG A 435 27.27 7.66 7.05
CA ARG A 435 27.73 8.46 8.18
C ARG A 435 29.01 7.88 8.74
N GLY A 436 29.98 8.74 9.06
CA GLY A 436 31.23 8.29 9.64
C GLY A 436 32.09 9.40 10.24
N ARG A 437 33.28 9.01 10.68
CA ARG A 437 34.34 9.88 11.22
C ARG A 437 34.96 10.73 10.12
N ARG A 438 35.42 11.95 10.44
CA ARG A 438 36.15 12.80 9.49
C ARG A 438 37.55 12.23 9.21
N ALA A 439 38.11 12.53 8.04
CA ALA A 439 39.45 12.08 7.64
C ALA A 439 40.60 12.56 8.56
N ASP A 440 40.37 13.58 9.40
CA ASP A 440 41.29 14.01 10.46
C ASP A 440 41.13 13.22 11.79
N GLN A 441 40.34 12.14 11.77
CA GLN A 441 40.06 11.21 12.85
C GLN A 441 39.39 11.82 14.10
N SER A 442 38.90 13.05 14.01
CA SER A 442 38.07 13.65 15.06
C SER A 442 36.75 12.88 15.26
N ASP A 443 36.32 12.69 16.52
CA ASP A 443 35.08 11.98 16.88
C ASP A 443 33.78 12.64 16.37
N SER A 444 33.86 13.82 15.74
CA SER A 444 32.73 14.45 15.09
C SER A 444 32.27 13.63 13.88
N GLN A 445 31.14 12.93 14.05
CA GLN A 445 30.42 12.23 12.99
C GLN A 445 29.89 13.21 11.94
N VAL A 446 30.06 12.85 10.67
CA VAL A 446 29.61 13.61 9.49
C VAL A 446 28.94 12.69 8.47
N TYR A 447 28.32 13.27 7.45
CA TYR A 447 27.59 12.56 6.40
C TYR A 447 28.34 12.67 5.07
N PHE A 448 28.54 11.55 4.35
CA PHE A 448 29.29 11.54 3.08
C PHE A 448 28.38 11.45 1.86
N TYR A 449 28.69 12.25 0.84
CA TYR A 449 28.07 12.21 -0.50
C TYR A 449 28.82 11.25 -1.45
N GLN A 450 30.08 11.01 -1.14
CA GLN A 450 30.91 9.94 -1.70
C GLN A 450 31.31 9.01 -0.55
N PRO A 451 30.45 8.03 -0.21
CA PRO A 451 30.74 6.98 0.76
C PRO A 451 31.98 6.19 0.35
N THR A 452 32.70 5.66 1.34
CA THR A 452 34.09 5.22 1.17
C THR A 452 34.37 3.75 1.58
N PRO A 453 33.48 2.77 1.29
CA PRO A 453 33.64 1.41 1.79
C PRO A 453 34.98 0.77 1.39
N GLY A 454 35.77 0.38 2.40
CA GLY A 454 37.11 -0.19 2.29
C GLY A 454 38.24 0.82 2.12
N ARG A 455 37.99 2.13 2.32
CA ARG A 455 38.94 3.22 1.98
C ARG A 455 38.89 4.37 2.99
N PRO A 456 39.98 5.16 3.12
CA PRO A 456 39.96 6.37 3.96
C PRO A 456 38.87 7.35 3.56
N ASN A 457 38.14 7.87 4.55
CA ASN A 457 36.94 8.67 4.33
C ASN A 457 37.19 9.92 3.49
N SER A 458 36.28 10.23 2.57
CA SER A 458 36.48 11.28 1.57
C SER A 458 36.44 12.70 2.17
N GLU A 459 37.06 13.68 1.50
CA GLU A 459 36.90 15.09 1.90
C GLU A 459 35.49 15.65 1.56
N TYR A 460 34.64 14.87 0.86
CA TYR A 460 33.32 15.26 0.37
C TYR A 460 32.20 14.89 1.37
N PHE A 461 32.24 15.55 2.53
CA PHE A 461 31.27 15.39 3.61
C PHE A 461 30.49 16.67 3.95
N SER A 462 29.38 16.51 4.66
CA SER A 462 28.66 17.60 5.34
C SER A 462 28.63 17.37 6.86
N PRO A 463 28.94 18.40 7.69
CA PRO A 463 28.85 18.30 9.15
C PRO A 463 27.41 18.33 9.67
N THR A 464 26.46 18.80 8.86
CA THR A 464 25.02 18.72 9.11
C THR A 464 24.40 17.63 8.22
N ARG A 465 23.27 17.04 8.64
CA ARG A 465 22.51 16.10 7.81
C ARG A 465 22.19 16.78 6.46
N PRO A 466 22.56 16.20 5.31
CA PRO A 466 22.40 16.86 4.01
C PRO A 466 20.96 17.29 3.72
N ASP A 467 20.82 18.52 3.24
CA ASP A 467 19.71 18.94 2.39
C ASP A 467 20.16 19.09 0.93
N THR A 468 19.21 19.33 0.03
CA THR A 468 19.42 19.31 -1.42
C THR A 468 20.40 20.38 -1.93
N ALA A 469 20.69 21.44 -1.15
CA ALA A 469 21.50 22.57 -1.61
C ALA A 469 22.97 22.21 -1.93
N ALA A 470 23.52 21.18 -1.30
CA ALA A 470 24.91 20.76 -1.52
C ALA A 470 25.13 20.05 -2.88
N ILE A 471 24.11 19.33 -3.38
CA ILE A 471 24.18 18.54 -4.63
C ILE A 471 24.32 19.47 -5.86
N LEU A 472 23.84 20.71 -5.75
CA LEU A 472 23.77 21.69 -6.83
C LEU A 472 25.12 22.20 -7.35
N GLN A 473 26.21 21.97 -6.60
CA GLN A 473 27.53 22.54 -6.91
C GLN A 473 28.41 21.61 -7.77
N LEU A 474 27.89 20.45 -8.20
CA LEU A 474 28.56 19.54 -9.11
C LEU A 474 28.44 20.03 -10.57
N PRO A 475 29.53 20.00 -11.37
CA PRO A 475 29.55 20.53 -12.75
C PRO A 475 29.00 19.51 -13.76
N LEU A 476 27.78 19.02 -13.53
CA LEU A 476 27.10 18.01 -14.36
C LEU A 476 25.66 18.43 -14.70
N PRO A 477 25.11 18.00 -15.84
CA PRO A 477 23.72 18.28 -16.20
C PRO A 477 22.76 17.62 -15.20
N ARG A 478 21.66 18.31 -14.89
CA ARG A 478 20.68 17.88 -13.89
C ARG A 478 19.24 17.96 -14.39
N LEU A 479 18.37 17.09 -13.89
CA LEU A 479 16.92 17.10 -14.07
C LEU A 479 16.36 18.38 -13.43
N SER A 480 15.72 19.21 -14.25
CA SER A 480 15.24 20.55 -13.91
C SER A 480 13.73 20.57 -13.67
N GLU A 481 12.93 20.16 -14.66
CA GLU A 481 11.47 20.13 -14.58
C GLU A 481 10.93 18.93 -15.39
N VAL A 482 9.88 18.27 -14.91
CA VAL A 482 9.28 17.08 -15.51
C VAL A 482 7.77 17.21 -15.54
N SER A 483 7.18 16.93 -16.70
CA SER A 483 5.73 16.79 -16.88
C SER A 483 5.40 15.42 -17.44
N GLY A 484 4.49 14.69 -16.79
CA GLY A 484 3.90 13.45 -17.30
C GLY A 484 2.41 13.57 -17.66
N LEU A 485 1.83 14.77 -17.54
CA LEU A 485 0.42 15.02 -17.80
C LEU A 485 0.20 16.50 -18.20
N ASP A 486 0.46 16.88 -19.45
CA ASP A 486 0.10 18.23 -19.93
C ASP A 486 -1.10 18.20 -20.90
N GLY A 487 -2.24 18.75 -20.49
CA GLY A 487 -3.08 19.47 -21.43
C GLY A 487 -4.55 19.53 -21.08
N GLU A 488 -5.36 19.98 -22.02
CA GLU A 488 -6.75 20.34 -21.75
C GLU A 488 -7.69 19.12 -21.67
N TYR A 489 -7.55 18.18 -22.60
CA TYR A 489 -8.38 16.97 -22.71
C TYR A 489 -7.70 15.90 -23.58
N VAL A 490 -8.27 14.70 -23.62
CA VAL A 490 -7.79 13.60 -24.48
C VAL A 490 -8.63 13.53 -25.76
N ARG A 491 -7.95 13.51 -26.91
CA ARG A 491 -8.54 13.36 -28.26
C ARG A 491 -7.76 12.27 -28.99
N ARG A 492 -8.41 11.41 -29.79
CA ARG A 492 -7.70 10.34 -30.52
C ARG A 492 -6.77 10.88 -31.62
N ALA A 493 -5.54 11.17 -31.24
CA ALA A 493 -4.35 10.71 -31.95
C ALA A 493 -3.53 9.91 -30.90
N PRO A 494 -3.23 8.61 -31.11
CA PRO A 494 -2.61 7.77 -30.07
C PRO A 494 -1.27 8.28 -29.54
N ASN A 495 -0.54 9.06 -30.35
CA ASN A 495 0.80 9.56 -30.03
C ASN A 495 0.86 11.11 -30.09
N THR A 496 -0.06 11.85 -29.43
CA THR A 496 0.33 13.20 -29.00
C THR A 496 1.31 13.03 -27.85
N LYS A 497 2.61 13.00 -28.13
CA LYS A 497 3.66 13.08 -27.11
C LYS A 497 3.44 14.37 -26.32
N ARG A 498 3.33 14.26 -25.00
CA ARG A 498 3.09 15.40 -24.10
C ARG A 498 4.02 15.39 -22.90
N ASP A 499 4.46 14.20 -22.52
CA ASP A 499 5.41 14.00 -21.45
C ASP A 499 6.76 14.60 -21.86
N TRP A 500 7.39 15.34 -20.96
CA TRP A 500 8.68 15.97 -21.20
C TRP A 500 9.52 16.06 -19.93
N ILE A 501 10.84 16.02 -20.14
CA ILE A 501 11.88 16.08 -19.13
C ILE A 501 12.84 17.18 -19.55
N GLU A 502 13.03 18.17 -18.70
CA GLU A 502 14.01 19.23 -18.90
C GLU A 502 15.30 18.94 -18.15
N LEU A 503 16.42 19.21 -18.83
CA LEU A 503 17.76 19.20 -18.27
C LEU A 503 18.32 20.62 -18.19
N TYR A 504 18.98 20.94 -17.07
CA TYR A 504 19.73 22.18 -16.86
C TYR A 504 21.23 21.91 -16.82
N ASN A 505 22.01 22.83 -17.38
CA ASN A 505 23.47 22.84 -17.32
C ASN A 505 23.96 23.92 -16.33
N PRO A 506 24.59 23.55 -15.20
CA PRO A 506 25.09 24.51 -14.21
C PRO A 506 26.45 25.14 -14.56
N THR A 507 27.02 24.86 -15.74
CA THR A 507 28.40 25.28 -16.09
C THR A 507 28.45 26.51 -17.01
N ASP A 508 29.60 27.19 -17.01
CA ASP A 508 29.90 28.41 -17.80
C ASP A 508 30.06 28.15 -19.31
N ARG A 509 29.77 26.93 -19.79
CA ARG A 509 30.06 26.42 -21.14
C ARG A 509 28.97 25.48 -21.62
N ASP A 510 28.83 25.36 -22.93
CA ASP A 510 27.92 24.39 -23.54
C ASP A 510 28.32 22.95 -23.16
N PHE A 511 27.34 22.15 -22.73
CA PHE A 511 27.52 20.77 -22.27
C PHE A 511 26.91 19.79 -23.29
N THR A 512 27.75 18.93 -23.88
CA THR A 512 27.32 17.89 -24.83
C THR A 512 26.87 16.62 -24.10
N LEU A 513 25.76 16.04 -24.52
CA LEU A 513 25.12 14.88 -23.87
C LEU A 513 25.44 13.55 -24.57
N ASP A 514 26.60 13.44 -25.21
CA ASP A 514 27.11 12.18 -25.75
C ASP A 514 27.42 11.21 -24.60
N GLY A 515 26.94 9.97 -24.72
CA GLY A 515 26.97 8.97 -23.64
C GLY A 515 25.88 9.13 -22.56
N PHE A 516 24.99 10.13 -22.65
CA PHE A 516 23.90 10.29 -21.68
C PHE A 516 22.58 9.65 -22.13
N TYR A 517 21.81 9.14 -21.17
CA TYR A 517 20.51 8.51 -21.35
C TYR A 517 19.50 8.96 -20.30
N LEU A 518 18.22 8.99 -20.66
CA LEU A 518 17.09 9.09 -19.73
C LEU A 518 16.38 7.72 -19.62
N THR A 519 15.93 7.38 -18.41
CA THR A 519 15.09 6.19 -18.16
C THR A 519 14.17 6.38 -16.96
N ASP A 520 13.09 5.60 -16.94
CA ASP A 520 12.17 5.37 -15.82
C ASP A 520 12.62 4.19 -14.92
N SER A 521 13.64 3.43 -15.34
CA SER A 521 13.90 2.09 -14.81
C SER A 521 15.40 1.76 -14.78
N ARG A 522 15.91 1.46 -13.59
CA ARG A 522 17.30 1.02 -13.35
C ARG A 522 17.68 -0.24 -14.14
N ASN A 523 16.71 -1.09 -14.47
CA ASN A 523 16.94 -2.36 -15.19
C ASN A 523 16.83 -2.19 -16.72
N LYS A 524 16.57 -0.98 -17.21
CA LYS A 524 16.49 -0.60 -18.63
C LYS A 524 17.18 0.74 -18.85
N ILE A 525 18.49 0.81 -18.56
CA ILE A 525 19.24 2.09 -18.56
C ILE A 525 19.24 2.81 -19.92
N TYR A 526 19.29 2.07 -21.04
CA TYR A 526 19.40 2.62 -22.40
C TYR A 526 18.05 2.96 -23.07
N ARG A 527 17.06 3.53 -22.35
CA ARG A 527 15.76 3.86 -22.99
C ARG A 527 15.84 5.03 -23.96
N GLU A 528 16.14 6.25 -23.50
CA GLU A 528 16.07 7.46 -24.31
C GLU A 528 17.45 8.10 -24.42
N SER A 529 18.13 7.94 -25.57
CA SER A 529 19.49 8.46 -25.77
C SER A 529 19.51 9.98 -25.95
N LEU A 530 20.53 10.62 -25.39
CA LEU A 530 20.76 12.06 -25.51
C LEU A 530 21.92 12.43 -26.44
N ALA A 531 22.53 11.46 -27.11
CA ALA A 531 23.65 11.68 -28.02
C ALA A 531 23.34 12.73 -29.11
N GLY A 532 24.33 13.58 -29.42
CA GLY A 532 24.22 14.71 -30.32
C GLY A 532 23.40 15.90 -29.78
N LYS A 533 22.81 15.82 -28.59
CA LYS A 533 22.13 16.96 -27.94
C LYS A 533 23.15 17.78 -27.13
N VAL A 534 22.95 19.09 -27.09
CA VAL A 534 23.80 20.04 -26.35
C VAL A 534 22.90 20.94 -25.51
N ILE A 535 23.26 21.14 -24.24
CA ILE A 535 22.66 22.15 -23.37
C ILE A 535 23.58 23.39 -23.38
N PRO A 536 23.11 24.61 -23.68
CA PRO A 536 23.95 25.80 -23.64
C PRO A 536 24.53 26.08 -22.24
N ALA A 537 25.58 26.90 -22.19
CA ALA A 537 26.09 27.49 -20.93
C ALA A 537 24.96 28.12 -20.10
N GLU A 538 24.89 27.77 -18.80
CA GLU A 538 23.80 28.17 -17.87
C GLU A 538 22.37 27.92 -18.42
N GLY A 539 22.22 27.00 -19.37
CA GLY A 539 21.03 26.82 -20.20
C GLY A 539 20.21 25.57 -19.92
N TYR A 540 19.13 25.41 -20.70
CA TYR A 540 18.11 24.38 -20.54
C TYR A 540 17.87 23.61 -21.84
N LEU A 541 17.49 22.33 -21.73
CA LEU A 541 17.12 21.45 -22.83
C LEU A 541 15.87 20.64 -22.46
N VAL A 542 14.77 20.87 -23.18
CA VAL A 542 13.54 20.07 -23.05
C VAL A 542 13.60 18.86 -23.97
N VAL A 543 13.45 17.67 -23.40
CA VAL A 543 13.41 16.37 -24.10
C VAL A 543 11.98 15.81 -24.01
N PHE A 544 11.44 15.33 -25.13
CA PHE A 544 10.19 14.59 -25.18
C PHE A 544 10.54 13.11 -25.43
N PRO A 545 10.45 12.22 -24.42
CA PRO A 545 10.80 10.81 -24.60
C PRO A 545 9.96 10.13 -25.68
N GLU A 546 10.59 9.22 -26.44
CA GLU A 546 9.91 8.39 -27.42
C GLU A 546 9.80 6.92 -26.96
N ASN A 547 10.75 6.49 -26.12
CA ASN A 547 10.91 5.09 -25.71
C ASN A 547 10.36 4.76 -24.31
N PHE A 548 9.77 5.75 -23.63
CA PHE A 548 8.93 5.58 -22.45
C PHE A 548 7.93 6.75 -22.32
N GLY A 549 6.98 6.64 -21.41
CA GLY A 549 6.05 7.70 -20.99
C GLY A 549 5.97 7.71 -19.47
N ILE A 550 5.50 8.81 -18.88
CA ILE A 550 5.74 9.11 -17.46
C ILE A 550 4.57 8.66 -16.58
N ALA A 551 4.86 7.82 -15.58
CA ALA A 551 3.86 7.26 -14.69
C ALA A 551 3.30 8.32 -13.73
N ALA A 552 2.05 8.71 -13.93
CA ALA A 552 1.38 9.73 -13.13
C ALA A 552 0.89 9.27 -11.74
N SER A 553 0.97 7.96 -11.45
CA SER A 553 0.99 7.44 -10.08
C SER A 553 2.23 7.90 -9.29
N GLY A 554 3.33 8.14 -10.00
CA GLY A 554 4.63 8.54 -9.49
C GLY A 554 5.70 7.47 -9.71
N GLU A 555 6.88 7.91 -10.15
CA GLU A 555 8.05 7.06 -10.41
C GLU A 555 9.35 7.86 -10.17
N THR A 556 10.49 7.31 -10.55
CA THR A 556 11.77 8.03 -10.54
C THR A 556 12.36 8.09 -11.93
N ILE A 557 12.53 9.31 -12.45
CA ILE A 557 13.28 9.58 -13.68
C ILE A 557 14.77 9.60 -13.34
N TYR A 558 15.59 8.92 -14.13
CA TYR A 558 17.04 8.88 -14.00
C TYR A 558 17.71 9.52 -15.23
N LEU A 559 18.72 10.35 -14.98
CA LEU A 559 19.72 10.76 -15.96
C LEU A 559 20.98 9.92 -15.71
N ILE A 560 21.36 9.11 -16.69
CA ILE A 560 22.48 8.15 -16.60
C ILE A 560 23.57 8.57 -17.59
N ARG A 561 24.83 8.38 -17.19
CA ARG A 561 26.00 8.49 -18.07
C ARG A 561 26.65 7.11 -18.25
N ASP A 562 26.80 6.71 -19.50
CA ASP A 562 27.64 5.62 -19.96
C ASP A 562 29.10 6.10 -20.02
N LEU A 563 30.04 5.32 -19.46
CA LEU A 563 31.46 5.64 -19.40
C LEU A 563 32.32 4.78 -20.35
N ALA A 564 31.72 3.89 -21.15
CA ALA A 564 32.45 2.92 -21.97
C ALA A 564 33.30 3.58 -23.08
N ASP A 565 32.81 4.68 -23.67
CA ASP A 565 33.31 5.30 -24.91
C ASP A 565 34.42 6.36 -24.74
N GLU A 566 34.86 6.71 -23.52
CA GLU A 566 35.97 7.66 -23.34
C GLU A 566 37.36 7.06 -23.71
N PRO A 567 38.25 7.84 -24.35
CA PRO A 567 39.55 7.36 -24.82
C PRO A 567 40.50 7.05 -23.64
N PRO A 568 41.31 5.98 -23.72
CA PRO A 568 42.05 5.46 -22.57
C PRO A 568 43.30 6.28 -22.22
N SER A 569 43.09 7.39 -21.51
CA SER A 569 44.13 8.05 -20.71
C SER A 569 43.50 8.75 -19.50
N PHE A 570 43.83 8.26 -18.30
CA PHE A 570 43.22 8.56 -16.99
C PHE A 570 41.85 7.89 -16.73
N THR A 571 41.58 7.63 -15.46
CA THR A 571 40.30 7.19 -14.83
C THR A 571 39.61 5.89 -15.26
N LYS A 572 40.13 5.07 -16.19
CA LYS A 572 39.50 3.77 -16.51
C LYS A 572 39.63 2.68 -15.42
N ASP A 573 40.38 2.94 -14.36
CA ASP A 573 40.69 1.96 -13.29
C ASP A 573 39.90 2.21 -11.97
N ILE A 574 38.79 2.98 -11.98
CA ILE A 574 38.16 3.49 -10.74
C ILE A 574 36.62 3.33 -10.64
N LEU A 575 35.86 3.22 -11.74
CA LEU A 575 34.38 3.28 -11.72
C LEU A 575 33.68 2.16 -12.53
N PRO A 576 32.45 1.76 -12.16
CA PRO A 576 31.54 0.93 -12.97
C PRO A 576 31.23 1.52 -14.36
N GLU A 577 30.73 0.69 -15.27
CA GLU A 577 30.50 1.07 -16.69
C GLU A 577 29.40 2.13 -16.89
N TRP A 578 28.48 2.30 -15.93
CA TRP A 578 27.44 3.33 -15.94
C TRP A 578 27.20 3.92 -14.55
N GLU A 579 26.93 5.23 -14.47
CA GLU A 579 26.55 5.92 -13.23
C GLU A 579 25.29 6.79 -13.44
N ALA A 580 24.39 6.78 -12.45
CA ALA A 580 23.26 7.71 -12.41
C ALA A 580 23.77 9.10 -11.96
N VAL A 581 23.80 10.05 -12.89
CA VAL A 581 24.26 11.42 -12.68
C VAL A 581 23.25 12.25 -11.88
N ASP A 582 21.96 11.98 -12.09
CA ASP A 582 20.86 12.59 -11.34
C ASP A 582 19.63 11.68 -11.36
N SER A 583 18.74 11.83 -10.39
CA SER A 583 17.41 11.24 -10.41
C SER A 583 16.39 12.16 -9.74
N LEU A 584 15.19 12.26 -10.31
CA LEU A 584 14.06 13.04 -9.77
C LEU A 584 12.86 12.11 -9.59
N ASN A 585 12.35 12.03 -8.36
CA ASN A 585 11.08 11.34 -8.11
C ASN A 585 9.91 12.26 -8.49
N THR A 586 8.97 11.78 -9.29
CA THR A 586 7.90 12.63 -9.81
C THR A 586 6.73 12.82 -8.83
N GLY A 587 6.58 11.92 -7.85
CA GLY A 587 5.39 11.83 -7.00
C GLY A 587 4.10 11.60 -7.80
N LYS A 588 2.94 11.59 -7.13
CA LYS A 588 1.66 11.51 -7.85
C LYS A 588 1.41 12.80 -8.62
N LEU A 589 1.70 12.78 -9.92
CA LEU A 589 1.47 13.88 -10.83
C LEU A 589 -0.03 14.17 -11.00
N ARG A 590 -0.34 15.42 -11.33
CA ARG A 590 -1.67 15.86 -11.75
C ARG A 590 -1.56 16.54 -13.10
N ASN A 591 -2.65 16.56 -13.86
CA ASN A 591 -2.69 17.27 -15.13
C ASN A 591 -2.36 18.77 -14.97
N ARG A 592 -1.43 19.28 -15.78
CA ARG A 592 -0.83 20.62 -15.71
C ARG A 592 -0.14 20.95 -14.37
N VAL A 593 0.34 19.93 -13.65
CA VAL A 593 1.30 20.08 -12.55
C VAL A 593 2.62 19.46 -12.98
N THR A 594 3.69 20.25 -12.95
CA THR A 594 5.06 19.77 -13.09
C THR A 594 5.71 19.56 -11.74
N VAL A 595 6.72 18.71 -11.74
CA VAL A 595 7.63 18.44 -10.61
C VAL A 595 9.05 18.80 -11.04
N GLY A 596 9.84 19.39 -10.18
CA GLY A 596 11.12 19.95 -10.60
C GLY A 596 11.96 20.53 -9.48
N ARG A 597 12.96 21.32 -9.87
CA ARG A 597 13.96 21.95 -9.00
C ARG A 597 14.16 23.40 -9.39
N SER A 598 14.04 24.28 -8.40
CA SER A 598 14.45 25.68 -8.51
C SER A 598 15.99 25.80 -8.62
N LEU A 599 16.51 26.97 -9.00
CA LEU A 599 17.97 27.17 -9.14
C LEU A 599 18.74 26.94 -7.83
N ASP A 600 18.12 27.23 -6.68
CA ASP A 600 18.59 26.93 -5.32
C ASP A 600 18.23 25.52 -4.83
N GLY A 601 17.82 24.63 -5.74
CA GLY A 601 17.70 23.19 -5.54
C GLY A 601 16.54 22.71 -4.69
N ARG A 602 15.61 23.60 -4.30
CA ARG A 602 14.38 23.15 -3.65
C ARG A 602 13.53 22.38 -4.66
N GLU A 603 13.33 21.10 -4.37
CA GLU A 603 12.40 20.25 -5.09
C GLU A 603 10.96 20.62 -4.73
N GLY A 604 10.04 20.47 -5.68
CA GLY A 604 8.61 20.68 -5.43
C GLY A 604 7.78 20.64 -6.70
N VAL A 605 6.63 21.31 -6.69
CA VAL A 605 5.65 21.28 -7.78
C VAL A 605 5.20 22.68 -8.20
N TRP A 606 4.92 22.85 -9.49
CA TRP A 606 4.50 24.11 -10.10
C TRP A 606 3.20 23.94 -10.91
N LEU A 607 2.38 24.99 -10.96
CA LEU A 607 1.17 25.10 -11.81
C LEU A 607 1.40 25.88 -13.09
N GLN A 608 2.46 26.70 -13.14
CA GLN A 608 2.94 27.37 -14.33
C GLN A 608 4.27 26.74 -14.68
N THR A 609 4.30 26.01 -15.79
CA THR A 609 5.51 25.33 -16.27
C THR A 609 6.55 26.32 -16.80
N SER A 610 7.82 25.93 -16.73
CA SER A 610 8.98 26.78 -17.08
C SER A 610 9.78 26.35 -18.33
N PRO A 611 9.27 25.56 -19.31
CA PRO A 611 10.10 24.86 -20.29
C PRO A 611 11.05 25.78 -21.07
N GLY A 612 12.34 25.48 -20.96
CA GLY A 612 13.48 26.23 -21.48
C GLY A 612 14.03 27.32 -20.54
N GLN A 613 13.57 27.39 -19.28
CA GLN A 613 13.86 28.49 -18.34
C GLN A 613 13.91 27.99 -16.88
N ALA A 614 14.43 28.83 -15.99
CA ALA A 614 14.53 28.52 -14.57
C ALA A 614 13.16 28.38 -13.88
N ASN A 615 12.94 27.27 -13.18
CA ASN A 615 11.86 27.12 -12.20
C ASN A 615 11.94 28.23 -11.14
N ASP A 616 10.86 29.00 -11.03
CA ASP A 616 10.77 30.16 -10.16
C ASP A 616 10.62 29.73 -8.68
N PRO A 617 11.59 30.03 -7.80
CA PRO A 617 11.58 29.63 -6.38
C PRO A 617 10.50 30.33 -5.54
N GLU A 618 9.89 31.42 -6.03
CA GLU A 618 8.76 32.10 -5.39
C GLU A 618 7.41 31.46 -5.80
N LYS A 619 7.39 30.66 -6.87
CA LYS A 619 6.22 29.89 -7.33
C LYS A 619 6.22 28.41 -6.89
N LEU A 620 7.18 28.01 -6.07
CA LEU A 620 7.30 26.67 -5.50
C LEU A 620 6.06 26.36 -4.63
N LEU A 621 5.21 25.43 -5.07
CA LEU A 621 4.02 25.01 -4.33
C LEU A 621 4.25 23.71 -3.56
N ARG A 622 3.62 23.62 -2.38
CA ARG A 622 3.46 22.37 -1.62
C ARG A 622 2.28 21.54 -2.15
N PRO A 623 2.20 20.24 -1.85
CA PRO A 623 0.97 19.47 -1.98
C PRO A 623 -0.21 20.13 -1.24
N ALA A 624 -1.45 19.86 -1.69
CA ALA A 624 -2.65 20.48 -1.13
C ALA A 624 -2.88 20.10 0.35
N LEU A 625 -2.54 21.01 1.27
CA LEU A 625 -2.54 20.79 2.73
C LEU A 625 -3.96 20.71 3.35
N TRP A 626 -4.95 21.28 2.67
CA TRP A 626 -6.34 21.29 3.08
C TRP A 626 -7.24 20.67 2.01
N ARG A 627 -8.39 20.14 2.41
CA ARG A 627 -9.47 19.74 1.49
C ARG A 627 -10.79 20.34 1.96
N PRO A 628 -11.61 20.91 1.08
CA PRO A 628 -12.96 21.32 1.47
C PRO A 628 -13.80 20.10 1.82
N VAL A 629 -14.66 20.23 2.83
CA VAL A 629 -15.69 19.25 3.18
C VAL A 629 -17.04 19.96 3.04
N ILE A 630 -17.88 19.45 2.13
CA ILE A 630 -19.22 19.99 1.88
C ILE A 630 -20.22 19.23 2.75
N SER A 631 -20.65 19.86 3.83
CA SER A 631 -21.67 19.35 4.77
C SER A 631 -23.03 19.94 4.44
N VAL A 632 -24.08 19.12 4.43
CA VAL A 632 -25.46 19.57 4.21
C VAL A 632 -26.20 19.50 5.54
N LYS A 633 -26.81 20.60 5.97
CA LYS A 633 -27.71 20.66 7.12
C LYS A 633 -29.15 20.78 6.65
N GLN A 634 -30.04 19.98 7.24
CA GLN A 634 -31.47 20.05 7.03
C GLN A 634 -32.18 20.17 8.37
N THR A 635 -33.23 20.99 8.43
CA THR A 635 -34.11 21.03 9.60
C THR A 635 -35.17 19.94 9.49
N VAL A 636 -35.19 19.00 10.44
CA VAL A 636 -36.20 17.94 10.55
C VAL A 636 -36.87 18.07 11.92
N ASP A 637 -38.21 18.16 11.94
CA ASP A 637 -39.05 18.38 13.13
C ASP A 637 -38.59 19.52 14.08
N GLY A 638 -37.86 20.52 13.54
CA GLY A 638 -37.34 21.68 14.27
C GLY A 638 -35.91 21.53 14.80
N VAL A 639 -35.22 20.44 14.49
CA VAL A 639 -33.81 20.19 14.81
C VAL A 639 -32.97 20.27 13.53
N GLU A 640 -31.83 20.96 13.54
CA GLU A 640 -30.85 20.85 12.46
C GLU A 640 -30.03 19.56 12.59
N GLU A 641 -30.03 18.74 11.55
CA GLU A 641 -29.19 17.54 11.42
C GLU A 641 -28.32 17.60 10.17
N VAL A 642 -27.16 16.92 10.20
CA VAL A 642 -26.30 16.76 9.02
C VAL A 642 -26.85 15.62 8.17
N SER A 643 -27.27 15.94 6.95
CA SER A 643 -27.88 15.00 6.02
C SER A 643 -26.87 14.53 4.97
N ASP A 644 -26.58 13.23 4.98
CA ASP A 644 -25.80 12.59 3.92
C ASP A 644 -26.65 12.14 2.72
N ASN A 645 -27.90 12.61 2.63
CA ASN A 645 -28.78 12.35 1.49
C ASN A 645 -28.47 13.24 0.27
N VAL A 646 -28.84 12.77 -0.92
CA VAL A 646 -28.91 13.58 -2.15
C VAL A 646 -30.23 14.34 -2.25
N TYR A 647 -31.30 13.77 -1.68
CA TYR A 647 -32.65 14.31 -1.75
C TYR A 647 -32.93 15.30 -0.61
N PHE A 648 -33.64 16.38 -0.93
CA PHE A 648 -34.24 17.27 0.06
C PHE A 648 -35.64 17.75 -0.38
N THR A 649 -36.42 18.29 0.55
CA THR A 649 -37.77 18.81 0.29
C THR A 649 -37.81 20.32 0.57
N ASP A 650 -37.68 20.66 1.85
CA ASP A 650 -37.57 22.03 2.34
C ASP A 650 -36.17 22.60 2.13
N GLN A 651 -35.98 23.88 2.45
CA GLN A 651 -34.70 24.56 2.30
C GLN A 651 -33.61 23.93 3.17
N VAL A 652 -32.42 23.74 2.59
CA VAL A 652 -31.23 23.19 3.28
C VAL A 652 -30.10 24.21 3.32
N THR A 653 -29.21 24.08 4.29
CA THR A 653 -28.01 24.92 4.47
C THR A 653 -26.79 24.11 4.12
N VAL A 654 -25.95 24.60 3.21
CA VAL A 654 -24.68 23.93 2.84
C VAL A 654 -23.52 24.67 3.47
N GLU A 655 -22.81 23.99 4.36
CA GLU A 655 -21.57 24.48 4.97
C GLU A 655 -20.38 23.86 4.27
N ILE A 656 -19.36 24.68 3.98
CA ILE A 656 -18.08 24.21 3.45
C ILE A 656 -17.00 24.52 4.48
N THR A 657 -16.39 23.49 5.05
CA THR A 657 -15.27 23.59 6.01
C THR A 657 -13.97 23.13 5.34
N LEU A 658 -12.83 23.34 6.01
CA LEU A 658 -11.55 22.74 5.60
C LEU A 658 -11.17 21.63 6.57
N ASP A 659 -11.01 20.41 6.04
CA ASP A 659 -10.26 19.35 6.70
C ASP A 659 -8.76 19.58 6.53
N ARG A 660 -7.97 19.23 7.55
CA ARG A 660 -6.53 19.52 7.68
C ARG A 660 -5.77 18.21 7.89
N ARG A 661 -5.10 17.73 6.84
CA ARG A 661 -4.45 16.40 6.82
C ARG A 661 -3.10 16.30 7.52
N ASP A 662 -2.50 17.42 7.93
CA ASP A 662 -1.20 17.46 8.62
C ASP A 662 -1.31 18.17 9.98
N PRO A 663 -1.20 17.46 11.13
CA PRO A 663 -1.19 18.08 12.46
C PRO A 663 0.06 18.92 12.77
N GLY A 664 1.20 18.70 12.10
CA GLY A 664 2.50 19.27 12.47
C GLY A 664 2.73 20.73 12.06
N TYR A 665 2.06 21.20 11.00
CA TYR A 665 2.31 22.56 10.47
C TYR A 665 1.82 23.70 11.38
N SER A 666 2.70 24.69 11.62
CA SER A 666 2.30 26.04 12.03
C SER A 666 2.56 27.00 10.86
N SER A 667 1.58 27.83 10.50
CA SER A 667 1.70 28.71 9.34
C SER A 667 2.56 29.94 9.66
N ALA A 668 3.85 29.84 9.30
CA ALA A 668 4.87 30.85 9.59
C ALA A 668 4.55 32.26 9.03
N GLY A 669 3.66 32.37 8.03
CA GLY A 669 3.19 33.64 7.45
C GLY A 669 1.78 34.08 7.87
N GLY A 670 1.04 33.29 8.67
CA GLY A 670 -0.30 33.65 9.13
C GLY A 670 -1.41 33.65 8.06
N SER A 671 -1.10 33.32 6.80
CA SER A 671 -2.09 33.09 5.75
C SER A 671 -3.03 31.93 6.11
N LYS A 672 -4.29 32.06 5.67
CA LYS A 672 -5.29 30.99 5.74
C LYS A 672 -5.63 30.55 4.32
N ALA A 673 -5.92 29.27 4.12
CA ALA A 673 -6.48 28.82 2.87
C ALA A 673 -7.91 29.34 2.68
N GLU A 674 -8.21 29.80 1.48
CA GLU A 674 -9.55 30.19 1.04
C GLU A 674 -10.32 28.97 0.52
N ILE A 675 -11.65 29.04 0.54
CA ILE A 675 -12.53 28.09 -0.15
C ILE A 675 -13.12 28.82 -1.37
N ARG A 676 -12.94 28.27 -2.57
CA ARG A 676 -13.54 28.77 -3.82
C ARG A 676 -14.54 27.76 -4.36
N TYR A 677 -15.73 28.22 -4.76
CA TYR A 677 -16.84 27.32 -5.11
C TYR A 677 -17.68 27.78 -6.32
N THR A 678 -18.40 26.82 -6.90
CA THR A 678 -19.39 26.99 -7.98
C THR A 678 -20.68 26.23 -7.63
N THR A 679 -21.79 26.50 -8.34
CA THR A 679 -23.13 25.92 -8.05
C THR A 679 -23.87 25.37 -9.28
N ASP A 680 -23.24 25.41 -10.45
CA ASP A 680 -23.80 25.05 -11.76
C ASP A 680 -23.09 23.86 -12.42
N GLY A 681 -22.17 23.22 -11.70
CA GLY A 681 -21.32 22.13 -12.18
C GLY A 681 -20.00 22.57 -12.81
N SER A 682 -19.77 23.87 -13.06
CA SER A 682 -18.49 24.38 -13.58
C SER A 682 -17.32 24.10 -12.64
N GLN A 683 -16.11 24.00 -13.20
CA GLN A 683 -14.88 23.76 -12.47
C GLN A 683 -14.50 24.99 -11.64
N PRO A 684 -14.47 24.90 -10.29
CA PRO A 684 -14.04 26.03 -9.46
C PRO A 684 -12.56 26.34 -9.67
N THR A 685 -12.25 27.64 -9.64
CA THR A 685 -10.94 28.26 -9.88
C THR A 685 -10.63 29.31 -8.79
N THR A 686 -9.45 29.92 -8.83
CA THR A 686 -9.09 31.10 -8.00
C THR A 686 -10.07 32.26 -8.15
N ASP A 687 -10.68 32.40 -9.32
CA ASP A 687 -11.55 33.52 -9.68
C ASP A 687 -13.03 33.22 -9.40
N SER A 688 -13.34 31.99 -8.96
CA SER A 688 -14.68 31.58 -8.54
C SER A 688 -15.07 32.22 -7.21
N LEU A 689 -16.34 32.06 -6.82
CA LEU A 689 -16.90 32.69 -5.62
C LEU A 689 -16.12 32.28 -4.37
N LEU A 690 -15.72 33.26 -3.57
CA LEU A 690 -15.16 33.05 -2.24
C LEU A 690 -16.30 32.62 -1.29
N TYR A 691 -16.15 31.48 -0.63
CA TYR A 691 -17.08 31.05 0.41
C TYR A 691 -16.77 31.78 1.72
N SER A 692 -17.74 32.58 2.19
CA SER A 692 -17.64 33.37 3.42
C SER A 692 -18.74 33.06 4.45
N GLU A 693 -19.85 32.46 4.03
CA GLU A 693 -21.02 32.14 4.85
C GLU A 693 -21.78 30.93 4.29
N PRO A 694 -22.56 30.19 5.10
CA PRO A 694 -23.28 29.00 4.66
C PRO A 694 -24.27 29.28 3.51
N LEU A 695 -24.32 28.39 2.52
CA LEU A 695 -25.15 28.57 1.32
C LEU A 695 -26.57 28.07 1.57
N THR A 696 -27.56 28.94 1.46
CA THR A 696 -28.97 28.56 1.50
C THR A 696 -29.41 27.97 0.15
N VAL A 697 -29.91 26.73 0.14
CA VAL A 697 -30.29 25.97 -1.07
C VAL A 697 -31.77 25.58 -1.02
N ASP A 698 -32.53 25.99 -2.04
CA ASP A 698 -33.98 25.78 -2.16
C ASP A 698 -34.42 25.01 -3.42
N ARG A 699 -33.44 24.60 -4.25
CA ARG A 699 -33.59 23.99 -5.58
C ARG A 699 -32.44 23.02 -5.88
N SER A 700 -32.64 22.06 -6.79
CA SER A 700 -31.56 21.16 -7.23
C SER A 700 -30.33 21.95 -7.72
N VAL A 701 -29.15 21.53 -7.27
CA VAL A 701 -27.88 22.26 -7.42
C VAL A 701 -26.71 21.27 -7.37
N VAL A 702 -25.56 21.62 -7.95
CA VAL A 702 -24.30 20.90 -7.69
C VAL A 702 -23.29 21.89 -7.13
N VAL A 703 -23.00 21.76 -5.85
CA VAL A 703 -21.94 22.56 -5.20
C VAL A 703 -20.60 21.88 -5.50
N ARG A 704 -19.66 22.57 -6.14
CA ARG A 704 -18.27 22.11 -6.33
C ARG A 704 -17.32 23.09 -5.66
N ALA A 705 -16.29 22.60 -4.98
CA ALA A 705 -15.37 23.45 -4.22
C ALA A 705 -13.91 22.97 -4.28
N ILE A 706 -12.99 23.92 -4.21
CA ILE A 706 -11.55 23.72 -3.95
C ILE A 706 -11.08 24.60 -2.80
N SER A 707 -10.01 24.19 -2.12
CA SER A 707 -9.22 25.09 -1.28
C SER A 707 -8.13 25.76 -2.11
N VAL A 708 -7.80 27.01 -1.83
CA VAL A 708 -6.70 27.77 -2.45
C VAL A 708 -5.79 28.33 -1.36
N HIS A 709 -4.47 28.20 -1.49
CA HIS A 709 -3.49 28.79 -0.58
C HIS A 709 -2.28 29.30 -1.38
N PRO A 710 -1.66 30.45 -1.05
CA PRO A 710 -0.54 30.98 -1.84
C PRO A 710 0.66 30.04 -1.96
N GLU A 711 0.93 29.24 -0.92
CA GLU A 711 2.11 28.35 -0.84
C GLU A 711 1.81 26.88 -1.22
N ALA A 712 0.61 26.55 -1.71
CA ALA A 712 0.22 25.16 -1.97
C ALA A 712 -0.69 24.99 -3.19
N LEU A 713 -0.60 23.82 -3.84
CA LEU A 713 -1.52 23.40 -4.88
C LEU A 713 -2.98 23.50 -4.36
N PRO A 714 -3.92 23.95 -5.20
CA PRO A 714 -5.34 23.76 -4.93
C PRO A 714 -5.68 22.30 -4.64
N SER A 715 -6.72 22.07 -3.84
CA SER A 715 -7.21 20.72 -3.60
C SER A 715 -7.72 20.08 -4.90
N GLU A 716 -7.85 18.75 -4.92
CA GLU A 716 -8.84 18.15 -5.82
C GLU A 716 -10.20 18.80 -5.57
N THR A 717 -11.02 18.90 -6.62
CA THR A 717 -12.37 19.43 -6.48
C THR A 717 -13.24 18.42 -5.77
N VAL A 718 -13.85 18.82 -4.65
CA VAL A 718 -14.95 18.06 -4.07
C VAL A 718 -16.27 18.54 -4.65
N ALA A 719 -17.24 17.63 -4.75
CA ALA A 719 -18.60 17.95 -5.15
C ALA A 719 -19.62 17.48 -4.11
N ARG A 720 -20.81 18.09 -4.21
CA ARG A 720 -22.04 17.61 -3.60
C ARG A 720 -23.21 17.95 -4.52
N THR A 721 -23.77 16.94 -5.17
CA THR A 721 -25.05 17.02 -5.86
C THR A 721 -26.19 17.03 -4.83
N LEU A 722 -27.17 17.91 -5.03
CA LEU A 722 -28.40 18.00 -4.22
C LEU A 722 -29.61 18.08 -5.15
N LEU A 723 -30.65 17.31 -4.86
CA LEU A 723 -31.84 17.13 -5.68
C LEU A 723 -33.11 17.43 -4.88
N LYS A 724 -33.86 18.45 -5.30
CA LYS A 724 -35.14 18.77 -4.68
C LYS A 724 -36.23 17.81 -5.16
N GLU A 725 -36.90 17.15 -4.22
CA GLU A 725 -38.12 16.32 -4.37
C GLU A 725 -38.03 15.11 -5.34
N ALA A 726 -36.97 14.98 -6.13
CA ALA A 726 -36.85 14.02 -7.23
C ALA A 726 -36.41 12.61 -6.80
N ARG A 727 -37.23 11.94 -5.96
CA ARG A 727 -36.98 10.56 -5.52
C ARG A 727 -37.09 9.55 -6.66
N HIS A 728 -36.20 8.56 -6.65
CA HIS A 728 -36.15 7.43 -7.59
C HIS A 728 -36.10 6.09 -6.84
N ASP A 729 -36.64 5.04 -7.44
CA ASP A 729 -36.55 3.65 -6.92
C ASP A 729 -35.24 2.95 -7.32
N LEU A 730 -34.32 3.70 -7.98
CA LEU A 730 -33.04 3.23 -8.50
C LEU A 730 -31.87 4.04 -7.91
N PRO A 731 -30.65 3.48 -7.86
CA PRO A 731 -29.44 4.23 -7.56
C PRO A 731 -29.23 5.40 -8.53
N ILE A 732 -28.57 6.46 -8.06
CA ILE A 732 -28.23 7.63 -8.87
C ILE A 732 -26.74 7.63 -9.17
N MET A 733 -26.38 7.81 -10.45
CA MET A 733 -25.06 8.27 -10.86
C MET A 733 -25.17 9.77 -11.20
N ALA A 734 -24.75 10.63 -10.28
CA ALA A 734 -24.68 12.06 -10.51
C ALA A 734 -23.31 12.44 -11.09
N LEU A 735 -23.33 13.25 -12.14
CA LEU A 735 -22.15 13.67 -12.87
C LEU A 735 -22.05 15.20 -12.84
N SER A 736 -20.83 15.74 -12.71
CA SER A 736 -20.59 17.17 -12.89
C SER A 736 -19.29 17.52 -13.60
N THR A 737 -19.36 18.53 -14.47
CA THR A 737 -18.27 19.04 -15.30
C THR A 737 -18.67 20.38 -15.94
N ASP A 738 -17.73 21.11 -16.53
CA ASP A 738 -18.04 22.32 -17.28
C ASP A 738 -19.02 22.06 -18.42
N ALA A 739 -19.98 22.98 -18.62
CA ALA A 739 -20.99 22.83 -19.65
C ALA A 739 -20.39 22.70 -21.06
N ASP A 740 -19.23 23.33 -21.31
CA ASP A 740 -18.53 23.26 -22.61
C ASP A 740 -17.86 21.91 -22.87
N ASN A 741 -17.46 21.16 -21.83
CA ASN A 741 -16.94 19.79 -21.97
C ASN A 741 -18.01 18.84 -22.55
N MET A 742 -19.29 19.18 -22.36
CA MET A 742 -20.42 18.44 -22.92
C MET A 742 -20.93 19.08 -24.22
N TYR A 743 -21.20 20.39 -24.21
CA TYR A 743 -21.99 21.08 -25.24
C TYR A 743 -21.23 22.16 -26.03
N GLY A 744 -19.97 22.44 -25.67
CA GLY A 744 -19.15 23.45 -26.33
C GLY A 744 -18.66 23.01 -27.72
N PRO A 745 -17.84 23.82 -28.40
CA PRO A 745 -17.33 23.50 -29.74
C PRO A 745 -16.52 22.19 -29.79
N ASN A 746 -15.82 21.85 -28.70
CA ASN A 746 -15.08 20.61 -28.51
C ASN A 746 -15.79 19.63 -27.53
N GLY A 747 -17.08 19.84 -27.25
CA GLY A 747 -17.82 19.06 -26.26
C GLY A 747 -18.25 17.68 -26.74
N ILE A 748 -18.41 16.73 -25.81
CA ILE A 748 -18.72 15.30 -26.05
C ILE A 748 -20.02 15.09 -26.85
N TRP A 749 -21.06 15.90 -26.62
CA TRP A 749 -22.34 15.82 -27.35
C TRP A 749 -22.24 16.47 -28.73
N THR A 750 -21.47 17.56 -28.85
CA THR A 750 -21.28 18.33 -30.08
C THR A 750 -20.44 17.55 -31.09
N GLN A 751 -19.30 17.02 -30.65
CA GLN A 751 -18.34 16.27 -31.48
C GLN A 751 -18.62 14.76 -31.46
N PHE A 752 -19.89 14.36 -31.52
CA PHE A 752 -20.32 12.98 -31.27
C PHE A 752 -19.74 11.91 -32.22
N GLU A 753 -19.11 12.30 -33.34
CA GLU A 753 -18.40 11.39 -34.25
C GLU A 753 -16.90 11.23 -33.93
N GLN A 754 -16.33 12.11 -33.10
CA GLN A 754 -14.92 12.08 -32.68
C GLN A 754 -14.74 11.43 -31.31
N TYR A 755 -13.62 10.75 -31.07
CA TYR A 755 -13.23 10.40 -29.70
C TYR A 755 -12.63 11.64 -29.02
N ILE A 756 -13.40 12.20 -28.09
CA ILE A 756 -13.00 13.24 -27.15
C ILE A 756 -13.38 12.74 -25.75
N GLU A 757 -12.49 12.95 -24.80
CA GLU A 757 -12.63 12.57 -23.40
C GLU A 757 -12.25 13.76 -22.51
N HIS A 758 -13.20 14.23 -21.69
CA HIS A 758 -13.07 15.42 -20.83
C HIS A 758 -13.22 15.06 -19.35
N PRO A 759 -12.66 15.86 -18.42
CA PRO A 759 -12.82 15.63 -16.98
C PRO A 759 -14.28 15.61 -16.54
N ILE A 760 -14.61 14.70 -15.63
CA ILE A 760 -15.92 14.60 -14.97
C ILE A 760 -15.74 14.16 -13.51
N GLN A 761 -16.52 14.75 -12.61
CA GLN A 761 -16.73 14.22 -11.27
C GLN A 761 -17.93 13.28 -11.30
N CYS A 762 -17.79 12.12 -10.69
CA CYS A 762 -18.87 11.16 -10.45
C CYS A 762 -19.19 11.09 -8.95
N GLU A 763 -20.47 11.05 -8.60
CA GLU A 763 -21.00 10.70 -7.28
C GLU A 763 -22.05 9.61 -7.46
N TYR A 764 -21.88 8.47 -6.79
CA TYR A 764 -22.86 7.37 -6.81
C TYR A 764 -23.64 7.33 -5.50
N TYR A 765 -24.96 7.23 -5.59
CA TYR A 765 -25.87 7.21 -4.45
C TYR A 765 -26.77 5.97 -4.48
N THR A 766 -27.00 5.36 -3.32
CA THR A 766 -27.96 4.27 -3.13
C THR A 766 -29.41 4.73 -3.27
N VAL A 767 -30.35 3.78 -3.38
CA VAL A 767 -31.80 4.05 -3.57
C VAL A 767 -32.39 4.94 -2.45
N ASP A 768 -31.91 4.79 -1.22
CA ASP A 768 -32.32 5.64 -0.09
C ASP A 768 -31.74 7.07 -0.15
N GLY A 769 -30.86 7.34 -1.12
CA GLY A 769 -30.25 8.62 -1.42
C GLY A 769 -28.93 8.90 -0.71
N LYS A 770 -28.37 7.96 0.07
CA LYS A 770 -27.04 8.15 0.69
C LYS A 770 -25.92 8.09 -0.35
N ARG A 771 -24.86 8.88 -0.19
CA ARG A 771 -23.68 8.83 -1.07
C ARG A 771 -22.84 7.59 -0.73
N ALA A 772 -22.63 6.73 -1.72
CA ALA A 772 -21.97 5.44 -1.58
C ALA A 772 -20.48 5.49 -2.01
N THR A 773 -20.18 6.20 -3.10
CA THR A 773 -18.80 6.50 -3.53
C THR A 773 -18.75 7.78 -4.37
N SER A 774 -17.56 8.35 -4.55
CA SER A 774 -17.30 9.55 -5.34
C SER A 774 -15.89 9.50 -5.92
N PHE A 775 -15.74 9.78 -7.21
CA PHE A 775 -14.47 9.62 -7.94
C PHE A 775 -14.37 10.54 -9.16
N LEU A 776 -13.15 10.85 -9.58
CA LEU A 776 -12.82 11.62 -10.78
C LEU A 776 -12.54 10.70 -11.97
N ALA A 777 -13.01 11.07 -13.16
CA ALA A 777 -12.85 10.27 -14.38
C ALA A 777 -12.80 11.15 -15.65
N GLY A 778 -12.46 10.52 -16.78
CA GLY A 778 -12.64 11.06 -18.13
C GLY A 778 -13.92 10.54 -18.78
N ALA A 779 -14.87 11.42 -19.08
CA ALA A 779 -16.09 11.09 -19.80
C ALA A 779 -15.87 11.10 -21.32
N SER A 780 -16.18 10.01 -22.03
CA SER A 780 -16.20 9.95 -23.51
C SER A 780 -17.41 9.18 -24.04
N LEU A 781 -17.74 9.30 -25.34
CA LEU A 781 -18.91 8.61 -25.92
C LEU A 781 -18.65 7.11 -26.20
N HIS A 782 -19.44 6.24 -25.57
CA HIS A 782 -19.38 4.80 -25.79
C HIS A 782 -19.99 4.35 -27.13
N GLY A 783 -19.40 3.32 -27.75
CA GLY A 783 -20.00 2.55 -28.84
C GLY A 783 -19.85 3.19 -30.23
N SER A 784 -20.86 3.02 -31.09
CA SER A 784 -20.81 3.46 -32.50
C SER A 784 -22.13 4.09 -32.95
N PHE A 785 -23.10 3.32 -33.43
CA PHE A 785 -24.35 3.85 -34.00
C PHE A 785 -25.17 4.69 -32.99
N SER A 786 -25.24 4.23 -31.75
CA SER A 786 -25.85 4.90 -30.59
C SER A 786 -25.31 6.30 -30.31
N ARG A 787 -24.08 6.63 -30.74
CA ARG A 787 -23.47 7.95 -30.52
C ARG A 787 -24.23 9.08 -31.22
N LYS A 788 -25.05 8.77 -32.24
CA LYS A 788 -25.88 9.75 -32.96
C LYS A 788 -27.22 10.04 -32.28
N GLU A 789 -27.60 9.28 -31.26
CA GLU A 789 -28.91 9.38 -30.60
C GLU A 789 -28.99 10.58 -29.63
N ILE A 790 -30.19 10.89 -29.13
CA ILE A 790 -30.43 12.06 -28.27
C ILE A 790 -29.97 11.78 -26.83
N GLN A 791 -30.33 10.61 -26.29
CA GLN A 791 -29.67 10.08 -25.10
C GLN A 791 -28.31 9.53 -25.56
N LYS A 792 -27.21 10.07 -25.03
CA LYS A 792 -25.87 9.54 -25.28
C LYS A 792 -25.56 8.44 -24.26
N GLN A 793 -24.52 7.66 -24.53
CA GLN A 793 -23.94 6.70 -23.58
C GLN A 793 -22.47 7.08 -23.34
N LEU A 794 -22.05 7.01 -22.07
CA LEU A 794 -20.72 7.44 -21.64
C LEU A 794 -19.84 6.24 -21.27
N GLU A 795 -18.55 6.33 -21.57
CA GLU A 795 -17.51 5.61 -20.85
C GLU A 795 -16.94 6.57 -19.79
N LEU A 796 -16.88 6.12 -18.54
CA LEU A 796 -16.21 6.76 -17.42
C LEU A 796 -14.83 6.10 -17.30
N ASN A 797 -13.80 6.84 -17.69
CA ASN A 797 -12.42 6.35 -17.78
C ASN A 797 -11.63 6.85 -16.56
N LEU A 798 -11.38 5.99 -15.59
CA LEU A 798 -10.51 6.37 -14.47
C LEU A 798 -9.06 6.30 -14.96
N ARG A 799 -8.31 7.37 -14.70
CA ARG A 799 -6.92 7.58 -15.09
C ARG A 799 -6.30 8.61 -14.14
N PRO A 800 -5.02 8.49 -13.77
CA PRO A 800 -4.34 9.51 -12.96
C PRO A 800 -4.44 10.94 -13.54
N PHE A 801 -4.54 11.07 -14.87
CA PHE A 801 -4.79 12.33 -15.59
C PHE A 801 -5.98 13.15 -15.02
N TYR A 802 -7.04 12.49 -14.53
CA TYR A 802 -8.23 13.16 -13.98
C TYR A 802 -8.24 13.21 -12.44
N GLY A 803 -7.46 12.36 -11.77
CA GLY A 803 -7.36 12.28 -10.31
C GLY A 803 -7.32 10.85 -9.81
N ASP A 804 -8.36 10.07 -10.13
CA ASP A 804 -8.51 8.68 -9.68
C ASP A 804 -8.28 7.69 -10.81
N GLU A 805 -7.65 6.56 -10.51
CA GLU A 805 -7.28 5.51 -11.47
C GLU A 805 -8.16 4.26 -11.34
N TYR A 806 -8.73 4.03 -10.17
CA TYR A 806 -9.66 2.95 -9.84
C TYR A 806 -10.74 3.46 -8.90
N VAL A 807 -11.93 2.87 -8.97
CA VAL A 807 -13.00 3.03 -7.97
C VAL A 807 -13.37 1.66 -7.42
N THR A 808 -13.23 1.51 -6.10
CA THR A 808 -13.65 0.33 -5.34
C THR A 808 -15.06 0.57 -4.78
N TYR A 809 -16.05 -0.09 -5.35
CA TYR A 809 -17.42 -0.16 -4.86
C TYR A 809 -18.17 -1.31 -5.58
N PRO A 810 -18.97 -2.15 -4.88
CA PRO A 810 -19.76 -3.20 -5.51
C PRO A 810 -20.93 -2.62 -6.33
N PHE A 811 -20.65 -2.21 -7.57
CA PHE A 811 -21.65 -1.67 -8.52
C PHE A 811 -22.65 -2.71 -9.02
N PHE A 812 -22.35 -4.00 -8.87
CA PHE A 812 -23.16 -5.14 -9.33
C PHE A 812 -23.56 -6.07 -8.17
N PRO A 813 -24.14 -5.56 -7.06
CA PRO A 813 -24.36 -6.35 -5.83
C PRO A 813 -25.36 -7.49 -6.03
N ASP A 814 -26.15 -7.41 -7.12
CA ASP A 814 -27.05 -8.44 -7.59
C ASP A 814 -26.33 -9.73 -8.04
N ASN A 815 -24.99 -9.75 -8.20
CA ASN A 815 -24.23 -10.89 -8.74
C ASN A 815 -23.29 -11.59 -7.74
N PRO A 816 -23.69 -12.76 -7.17
CA PRO A 816 -22.82 -13.59 -6.33
C PRO A 816 -21.78 -14.39 -7.14
N HIS A 817 -21.61 -14.10 -8.43
CA HIS A 817 -20.54 -14.61 -9.30
C HIS A 817 -19.66 -13.49 -9.87
N ASN A 818 -19.77 -12.25 -9.36
CA ASN A 818 -18.83 -11.19 -9.64
C ASN A 818 -18.10 -10.84 -8.34
N GLU A 819 -16.84 -11.25 -8.25
CA GLU A 819 -15.97 -10.97 -7.10
C GLU A 819 -15.18 -9.66 -7.30
N VAL A 820 -15.34 -8.98 -8.44
CA VAL A 820 -14.72 -7.69 -8.74
C VAL A 820 -15.58 -6.54 -8.22
N ASP A 821 -15.02 -5.77 -7.29
CA ASP A 821 -15.58 -4.49 -6.81
C ASP A 821 -14.79 -3.27 -7.30
N THR A 822 -13.64 -3.47 -7.95
CA THR A 822 -12.65 -2.43 -8.23
C THR A 822 -12.46 -2.24 -9.73
N PHE A 823 -12.78 -1.03 -10.23
CA PHE A 823 -12.93 -0.76 -11.66
C PHE A 823 -12.08 0.42 -12.15
N ASN A 824 -11.31 0.20 -13.22
CA ASN A 824 -10.66 1.28 -14.00
C ASN A 824 -11.63 1.95 -15.00
N ARG A 825 -12.69 1.26 -15.43
CA ARG A 825 -13.64 1.79 -16.41
C ARG A 825 -15.06 1.28 -16.15
N LEU A 826 -16.02 2.20 -16.18
CA LEU A 826 -17.45 1.92 -16.17
C LEU A 826 -18.10 2.50 -17.43
N ILE A 827 -19.23 1.95 -17.85
CA ILE A 827 -20.06 2.46 -18.95
C ILE A 827 -21.44 2.82 -18.40
N LEU A 828 -21.91 4.02 -18.71
CA LEU A 828 -23.31 4.43 -18.56
C LEU A 828 -24.01 4.22 -19.90
N ARG A 829 -24.57 3.02 -20.07
CA ARG A 829 -25.16 2.55 -21.34
C ARG A 829 -26.65 2.85 -21.36
N GLN A 830 -27.12 3.60 -22.37
CA GLN A 830 -28.54 3.95 -22.53
C GLN A 830 -29.39 2.84 -23.19
N SER A 831 -28.94 1.58 -23.12
CA SER A 831 -29.50 0.38 -23.79
C SER A 831 -29.37 0.34 -25.32
N GLY A 832 -28.28 0.87 -25.88
CA GLY A 832 -27.94 0.72 -27.30
C GLY A 832 -29.05 1.21 -28.25
N GLN A 833 -29.51 0.34 -29.15
CA GLN A 833 -30.64 0.53 -30.07
C GLN A 833 -32.00 0.18 -29.44
N ASP A 834 -32.03 -0.48 -28.27
CA ASP A 834 -33.26 -0.76 -27.50
C ASP A 834 -33.80 0.47 -26.75
N TRP A 835 -33.06 1.59 -26.75
CA TRP A 835 -33.38 2.80 -25.97
C TRP A 835 -34.74 3.43 -26.31
N LYS A 836 -35.21 3.27 -27.55
CA LYS A 836 -36.51 3.73 -28.07
C LYS A 836 -37.67 2.79 -27.75
N TYR A 837 -37.41 1.61 -27.16
CA TYR A 837 -38.36 0.50 -27.12
C TYR A 837 -38.58 -0.06 -25.71
N SER A 838 -37.63 -0.83 -25.16
CA SER A 838 -37.79 -1.49 -23.86
C SER A 838 -36.73 -1.15 -22.82
N LYS A 839 -35.55 -0.63 -23.20
CA LYS A 839 -34.41 -0.43 -22.29
C LYS A 839 -34.10 -1.65 -21.39
N LEU A 840 -34.32 -2.85 -21.92
CA LEU A 840 -34.23 -4.10 -21.17
C LEU A 840 -33.49 -5.20 -21.91
N ARG A 841 -33.46 -5.21 -23.25
CA ARG A 841 -32.94 -6.35 -24.04
C ARG A 841 -31.55 -6.77 -23.60
N ASP A 842 -30.63 -5.82 -23.53
CA ASP A 842 -29.23 -6.06 -23.23
C ASP A 842 -29.05 -6.58 -21.78
N GLY A 843 -29.47 -5.78 -20.80
CA GLY A 843 -29.35 -6.13 -19.38
C GLY A 843 -30.11 -7.40 -18.96
N LEU A 844 -31.32 -7.62 -19.49
CA LEU A 844 -32.09 -8.82 -19.19
C LEU A 844 -31.44 -10.08 -19.79
N LEU A 845 -30.94 -10.02 -21.03
CA LEU A 845 -30.28 -11.16 -21.65
C LEU A 845 -28.95 -11.50 -20.95
N THR A 846 -28.22 -10.51 -20.43
CA THR A 846 -27.09 -10.75 -19.53
C THR A 846 -27.55 -11.45 -18.25
N ARG A 847 -28.53 -10.91 -17.49
CA ARG A 847 -29.05 -11.54 -16.24
C ARG A 847 -29.64 -12.95 -16.46
N ILE A 848 -30.13 -13.26 -17.66
CA ILE A 848 -30.57 -14.60 -18.04
C ILE A 848 -29.40 -15.58 -18.11
N LEU A 849 -28.25 -15.18 -18.64
CA LEU A 849 -27.12 -16.08 -18.90
C LEU A 849 -26.07 -16.08 -17.77
N ARG A 850 -26.02 -15.00 -16.97
CA ARG A 850 -25.13 -14.78 -15.82
C ARG A 850 -25.12 -15.98 -14.86
N GLY A 851 -23.93 -16.47 -14.51
CA GLY A 851 -23.74 -17.65 -13.66
C GLY A 851 -24.03 -19.01 -14.32
N TYR A 852 -24.48 -19.05 -15.59
CA TYR A 852 -24.77 -20.28 -16.32
C TYR A 852 -23.87 -20.53 -17.53
N ILE A 853 -23.10 -19.54 -18.02
CA ILE A 853 -22.27 -19.66 -19.24
C ILE A 853 -20.77 -19.47 -18.98
N ASN A 854 -19.95 -20.06 -19.85
CA ASN A 854 -18.48 -19.97 -19.87
C ASN A 854 -17.96 -18.85 -20.79
N CYS A 855 -18.82 -17.90 -21.18
CA CYS A 855 -18.39 -16.67 -21.83
C CYS A 855 -18.18 -15.59 -20.77
N ASP A 856 -17.27 -14.68 -21.06
CA ASP A 856 -17.18 -13.42 -20.34
C ASP A 856 -18.34 -12.50 -20.78
N TYR A 857 -18.81 -11.61 -19.92
CA TYR A 857 -19.93 -10.70 -20.20
C TYR A 857 -19.81 -9.42 -19.36
N MET A 858 -20.37 -8.31 -19.87
CA MET A 858 -20.46 -7.06 -19.09
C MET A 858 -21.63 -7.18 -18.12
N ASP A 859 -21.38 -7.27 -16.82
CA ASP A 859 -22.42 -7.27 -15.78
C ASP A 859 -23.19 -5.94 -15.72
N ILE A 860 -24.33 -5.93 -15.03
CA ILE A 860 -25.39 -4.93 -15.22
C ILE A 860 -26.03 -4.51 -13.89
N SER A 861 -26.28 -3.22 -13.73
CA SER A 861 -27.22 -2.69 -12.73
C SER A 861 -27.86 -1.40 -13.25
N PHE A 862 -29.15 -1.20 -13.01
CA PHE A 862 -29.86 -0.02 -13.51
C PHE A 862 -29.64 1.20 -12.61
N CYS A 863 -29.56 2.38 -13.21
CA CYS A 863 -29.41 3.65 -12.49
C CYS A 863 -30.12 4.80 -13.20
N VAL A 864 -30.40 5.85 -12.44
CA VAL A 864 -30.74 7.18 -12.97
C VAL A 864 -29.46 8.00 -13.09
N VAL A 865 -29.27 8.68 -14.23
CA VAL A 865 -28.15 9.61 -14.40
C VAL A 865 -28.62 11.06 -14.25
N TYR A 866 -27.85 11.85 -13.50
CA TYR A 866 -27.93 13.31 -13.48
C TYR A 866 -26.64 13.91 -14.05
N LEU A 867 -26.73 15.05 -14.74
CA LEU A 867 -25.59 15.80 -15.27
C LEU A 867 -25.76 17.28 -14.95
N ASN A 868 -24.87 17.85 -14.14
CA ASN A 868 -24.97 19.20 -13.57
C ASN A 868 -26.35 19.48 -12.92
N GLY A 869 -26.95 18.46 -12.29
CA GLY A 869 -28.28 18.54 -11.68
C GLY A 869 -29.47 18.44 -12.67
N GLU A 870 -29.25 18.33 -13.99
CA GLU A 870 -30.33 17.98 -14.94
C GLU A 870 -30.50 16.45 -15.03
N TYR A 871 -31.75 15.97 -14.96
CA TYR A 871 -32.10 14.54 -15.10
C TYR A 871 -31.91 14.06 -16.54
N MET A 872 -31.09 13.02 -16.73
CA MET A 872 -30.68 12.48 -18.04
C MET A 872 -31.38 11.18 -18.45
N GLY A 873 -32.26 10.63 -17.60
CA GLY A 873 -33.02 9.40 -17.85
C GLY A 873 -32.44 8.15 -17.19
N LEU A 874 -33.06 7.01 -17.53
CA LEU A 874 -32.64 5.65 -17.17
C LEU A 874 -31.44 5.18 -18.01
N TYR A 875 -30.45 4.59 -17.33
CA TYR A 875 -29.25 3.96 -17.86
C TYR A 875 -28.99 2.60 -17.19
N GLU A 876 -28.11 1.82 -17.81
CA GLU A 876 -27.41 0.71 -17.20
C GLU A 876 -25.99 1.18 -16.80
N VAL A 877 -25.56 0.94 -15.57
CA VAL A 877 -24.12 0.81 -15.25
C VAL A 877 -23.68 -0.54 -15.81
N ARG A 878 -22.57 -0.56 -16.55
CA ARG A 878 -21.95 -1.77 -17.13
C ARG A 878 -20.44 -1.74 -16.97
N GLU A 879 -19.82 -2.91 -16.91
CA GLU A 879 -18.38 -3.10 -17.12
C GLU A 879 -18.00 -2.86 -18.60
N ASN A 880 -16.72 -2.65 -18.90
CA ASN A 880 -16.21 -2.70 -20.29
C ASN A 880 -15.30 -3.91 -20.49
N LEU A 881 -15.67 -4.80 -21.42
CA LEU A 881 -14.88 -5.97 -21.82
C LEU A 881 -13.60 -5.56 -22.57
N ASP A 882 -12.59 -5.11 -21.84
CA ASP A 882 -11.26 -4.77 -22.34
C ASP A 882 -10.16 -5.45 -21.50
N ARG A 883 -8.89 -5.08 -21.70
CA ARG A 883 -7.76 -5.71 -21.00
C ARG A 883 -7.79 -5.53 -19.48
N HIS A 884 -8.41 -4.48 -18.95
CA HIS A 884 -8.56 -4.28 -17.51
C HIS A 884 -9.65 -5.18 -16.93
N TYR A 885 -10.73 -5.45 -17.68
CA TYR A 885 -11.69 -6.49 -17.31
C TYR A 885 -11.02 -7.87 -17.28
N VAL A 886 -10.19 -8.18 -18.28
CA VAL A 886 -9.47 -9.46 -18.34
C VAL A 886 -8.54 -9.61 -17.14
N ALA A 887 -7.77 -8.57 -16.80
CA ALA A 887 -6.93 -8.56 -15.61
C ALA A 887 -7.74 -8.75 -14.30
N ALA A 888 -8.87 -8.04 -14.15
CA ALA A 888 -9.69 -8.11 -12.95
C ALA A 888 -10.43 -9.45 -12.76
N HIS A 889 -10.93 -10.06 -13.84
CA HIS A 889 -11.71 -11.31 -13.79
C HIS A 889 -10.89 -12.59 -13.96
N HIS A 890 -9.69 -12.52 -14.56
CA HIS A 890 -8.87 -13.69 -14.90
C HIS A 890 -7.41 -13.60 -14.42
N GLY A 891 -6.98 -12.49 -13.80
CA GLY A 891 -5.64 -12.32 -13.23
C GLY A 891 -4.50 -12.19 -14.24
N ALA A 892 -4.79 -12.12 -15.55
CA ALA A 892 -3.78 -12.01 -16.59
C ALA A 892 -3.20 -10.59 -16.72
N ASP A 893 -1.94 -10.48 -17.15
CA ASP A 893 -1.31 -9.19 -17.43
C ASP A 893 -2.07 -8.43 -18.55
N PRO A 894 -2.60 -7.23 -18.29
CA PRO A 894 -3.39 -6.46 -19.26
C PRO A 894 -2.60 -6.08 -20.53
N ASP A 895 -1.28 -5.98 -20.48
CA ASP A 895 -0.46 -5.68 -21.65
C ASP A 895 0.13 -6.96 -22.31
N ASN A 896 -0.20 -8.14 -21.75
CA ASN A 896 0.13 -9.47 -22.32
C ASN A 896 -1.04 -10.23 -22.99
N VAL A 897 -2.15 -9.56 -23.30
CA VAL A 897 -3.31 -10.19 -23.96
C VAL A 897 -3.46 -9.84 -25.45
N ASP A 898 -3.85 -10.83 -26.24
CA ASP A 898 -4.40 -10.63 -27.59
C ASP A 898 -5.93 -10.45 -27.45
N LEU A 899 -6.45 -9.23 -27.58
CA LEU A 899 -7.90 -8.94 -27.50
C LEU A 899 -8.44 -8.50 -28.87
N LEU A 900 -9.39 -9.26 -29.41
CA LEU A 900 -9.89 -9.12 -30.78
C LEU A 900 -11.42 -8.92 -30.82
N LYS A 901 -11.92 -8.14 -31.79
CA LYS A 901 -13.36 -7.97 -32.08
C LYS A 901 -13.72 -8.38 -33.52
N GLY A 902 -14.93 -8.91 -33.69
CA GLY A 902 -15.51 -9.23 -34.99
C GLY A 902 -14.75 -10.38 -35.65
N ASN A 903 -14.25 -10.17 -36.87
CA ASN A 903 -13.50 -11.22 -37.57
C ASN A 903 -11.99 -11.26 -37.22
N ARG A 904 -11.37 -10.13 -36.82
CA ARG A 904 -9.92 -9.97 -36.57
C ARG A 904 -9.50 -8.55 -36.17
N THR A 905 -10.41 -7.69 -35.72
CA THR A 905 -10.06 -6.30 -35.40
C THR A 905 -9.30 -6.28 -34.08
N VAL A 906 -8.00 -5.97 -34.11
CA VAL A 906 -7.16 -5.81 -32.92
C VAL A 906 -7.70 -4.67 -32.07
N LEU A 907 -7.92 -4.96 -30.78
CA LEU A 907 -8.14 -3.96 -29.73
C LEU A 907 -6.90 -3.82 -28.84
N VAL A 908 -6.24 -4.95 -28.53
CA VAL A 908 -4.97 -5.07 -27.80
C VAL A 908 -4.18 -6.26 -28.37
N GLY A 909 -2.85 -6.24 -28.31
CA GLY A 909 -2.00 -7.35 -28.71
C GLY A 909 -1.92 -7.56 -30.23
N SER A 910 -1.89 -8.81 -30.67
CA SER A 910 -1.76 -9.22 -32.08
C SER A 910 -2.98 -10.00 -32.57
N ALA A 911 -3.12 -10.08 -33.89
CA ALA A 911 -4.06 -11.00 -34.57
C ALA A 911 -3.34 -12.18 -35.25
N GLU A 912 -2.02 -12.31 -35.12
CA GLU A 912 -1.18 -13.28 -35.82
C GLU A 912 -1.58 -14.73 -35.53
N ASP A 913 -1.62 -15.14 -34.25
CA ASP A 913 -2.07 -16.49 -33.86
C ASP A 913 -3.50 -16.76 -34.32
N TYR A 914 -4.42 -15.80 -34.21
CA TYR A 914 -5.78 -15.98 -34.69
C TYR A 914 -5.88 -16.11 -36.23
N ASN A 915 -5.03 -15.41 -36.97
CA ASN A 915 -4.93 -15.59 -38.42
C ASN A 915 -4.48 -17.02 -38.75
N ASP A 916 -3.44 -17.53 -38.07
CA ASP A 916 -2.96 -18.91 -38.21
C ASP A 916 -4.00 -19.96 -37.81
N LEU A 917 -4.70 -19.75 -36.70
CA LEU A 917 -5.79 -20.62 -36.23
C LEU A 917 -6.91 -20.69 -37.28
N THR A 918 -7.35 -19.55 -37.79
CA THR A 918 -8.39 -19.54 -38.83
C THR A 918 -7.87 -20.00 -40.20
N GLN A 919 -6.57 -19.90 -40.49
CA GLN A 919 -5.96 -20.50 -41.67
C GLN A 919 -5.96 -22.03 -41.56
N TYR A 920 -5.52 -22.57 -40.42
CA TYR A 920 -5.52 -24.00 -40.12
C TYR A 920 -6.92 -24.61 -40.29
N ILE A 921 -7.94 -23.97 -39.71
CA ILE A 921 -9.36 -24.37 -39.83
C ILE A 921 -9.87 -24.36 -41.27
N ARG A 922 -9.33 -23.49 -42.15
CA ARG A 922 -9.72 -23.42 -43.57
C ARG A 922 -8.96 -24.41 -44.45
N THR A 923 -7.84 -24.99 -43.98
CA THR A 923 -6.97 -25.90 -44.76
C THR A 923 -7.03 -27.36 -44.31
N HIS A 924 -7.48 -27.65 -43.09
CA HIS A 924 -7.57 -29.01 -42.53
C HIS A 924 -9.03 -29.46 -42.37
N ASP A 925 -9.28 -30.76 -42.52
CA ASP A 925 -10.61 -31.32 -42.27
C ASP A 925 -10.81 -31.63 -40.79
N LEU A 926 -11.59 -30.80 -40.09
CA LEU A 926 -11.93 -30.98 -38.67
C LEU A 926 -12.96 -32.10 -38.41
N ALA A 927 -13.38 -32.85 -39.43
CA ALA A 927 -14.01 -34.15 -39.22
C ALA A 927 -13.02 -35.17 -38.61
N ASP A 928 -11.72 -34.95 -38.78
CA ASP A 928 -10.64 -35.71 -38.13
C ASP A 928 -10.40 -35.20 -36.70
N ASP A 929 -10.27 -36.13 -35.74
CA ASP A 929 -10.13 -35.79 -34.32
C ASP A 929 -8.76 -35.19 -33.95
N ALA A 930 -7.69 -35.46 -34.71
CA ALA A 930 -6.38 -34.85 -34.46
C ALA A 930 -6.34 -33.40 -34.96
N HIS A 931 -6.94 -33.11 -36.12
CA HIS A 931 -7.13 -31.71 -36.56
C HIS A 931 -8.07 -30.94 -35.62
N TYR A 932 -9.13 -31.58 -35.13
CA TYR A 932 -10.03 -30.99 -34.12
C TYR A 932 -9.30 -30.70 -32.81
N ALA A 933 -8.50 -31.64 -32.30
CA ALA A 933 -7.69 -31.48 -31.09
C ALA A 933 -6.74 -30.27 -31.19
N ALA A 934 -6.07 -30.09 -32.34
CA ALA A 934 -5.19 -28.95 -32.58
C ALA A 934 -5.92 -27.58 -32.54
N VAL A 935 -7.22 -27.54 -32.87
CA VAL A 935 -8.04 -26.32 -32.77
C VAL A 935 -8.47 -26.07 -31.33
N ILE A 936 -8.98 -27.09 -30.62
CA ILE A 936 -9.42 -26.92 -29.22
C ILE A 936 -8.27 -26.84 -28.21
N ALA A 937 -7.03 -27.06 -28.66
CA ALA A 937 -5.82 -26.68 -27.92
C ALA A 937 -5.63 -25.15 -27.86
N ARG A 938 -6.19 -24.38 -28.81
CA ARG A 938 -6.03 -22.91 -28.95
C ARG A 938 -7.35 -22.13 -28.79
N MET A 939 -8.48 -22.82 -28.62
CA MET A 939 -9.82 -22.25 -28.49
C MET A 939 -10.55 -22.93 -27.33
N ASP A 940 -11.14 -22.15 -26.42
CA ASP A 940 -12.09 -22.66 -25.44
C ASP A 940 -13.40 -23.01 -26.17
N HIS A 941 -13.55 -24.29 -26.53
CA HIS A 941 -14.68 -24.74 -27.32
C HIS A 941 -16.00 -24.73 -26.53
N ILE A 942 -15.96 -24.77 -25.20
CA ILE A 942 -17.14 -24.67 -24.34
C ILE A 942 -17.60 -23.21 -24.24
N SER A 943 -16.68 -22.26 -24.07
CA SER A 943 -16.96 -20.83 -24.18
C SER A 943 -17.52 -20.46 -25.57
N LEU A 944 -16.97 -21.04 -26.65
CA LEU A 944 -17.49 -20.86 -28.00
C LEU A 944 -18.88 -21.47 -28.20
N ILE A 945 -19.14 -22.66 -27.66
CA ILE A 945 -20.46 -23.31 -27.66
C ILE A 945 -21.48 -22.44 -26.91
N ASP A 946 -21.15 -21.92 -25.73
CA ASP A 946 -22.03 -21.07 -24.95
C ASP A 946 -22.32 -19.73 -25.65
N TRP A 947 -21.33 -19.13 -26.31
CA TRP A 947 -21.54 -17.94 -27.14
C TRP A 947 -22.50 -18.24 -28.30
N MET A 948 -22.29 -19.36 -29.01
CA MET A 948 -23.17 -19.81 -30.08
C MET A 948 -24.61 -20.04 -29.60
N ILE A 949 -24.81 -20.76 -28.49
CA ILE A 949 -26.14 -21.01 -27.91
C ILE A 949 -26.80 -19.70 -27.50
N SER A 950 -26.05 -18.79 -26.87
CA SER A 950 -26.54 -17.48 -26.43
C SER A 950 -27.09 -16.65 -27.60
N ILE A 951 -26.35 -16.52 -28.71
CA ILE A 951 -26.84 -15.77 -29.87
C ILE A 951 -27.97 -16.51 -30.60
N ILE A 952 -27.94 -17.84 -30.68
CA ILE A 952 -28.99 -18.65 -31.34
C ILE A 952 -30.31 -18.54 -30.59
N PHE A 953 -30.31 -18.71 -29.27
CA PHE A 953 -31.51 -18.63 -28.44
C PHE A 953 -32.13 -17.22 -28.45
N THR A 954 -31.29 -16.19 -28.36
CA THR A 954 -31.74 -14.79 -28.32
C THR A 954 -32.03 -14.21 -29.71
N GLY A 955 -31.62 -14.89 -30.78
CA GLY A 955 -31.78 -14.43 -32.16
C GLY A 955 -30.93 -13.20 -32.50
N ASN A 956 -29.76 -13.03 -31.87
CA ASN A 956 -28.87 -11.91 -32.16
C ASN A 956 -28.21 -12.10 -33.54
N PHE A 957 -28.72 -11.38 -34.55
CA PHE A 957 -28.26 -11.53 -35.93
C PHE A 957 -26.97 -10.77 -36.27
N ASP A 958 -26.51 -9.89 -35.38
CA ASP A 958 -25.24 -9.18 -35.52
C ASP A 958 -24.10 -9.98 -34.86
N SER A 959 -23.76 -11.13 -35.46
CA SER A 959 -22.69 -12.01 -34.95
C SER A 959 -21.28 -11.40 -35.06
N GLY A 960 -21.16 -10.21 -35.65
CA GLY A 960 -19.99 -9.34 -35.54
C GLY A 960 -19.77 -8.80 -34.12
N ASN A 961 -20.80 -8.83 -33.26
CA ASN A 961 -20.70 -8.53 -31.83
C ASN A 961 -20.18 -9.74 -31.04
N LYS A 962 -18.99 -10.18 -31.47
CA LYS A 962 -18.12 -11.10 -30.74
C LYS A 962 -16.81 -10.41 -30.40
N LYS A 963 -16.42 -10.50 -29.14
CA LYS A 963 -15.08 -10.19 -28.64
C LYS A 963 -14.50 -11.53 -28.19
N PHE A 964 -13.19 -11.67 -28.25
CA PHE A 964 -12.50 -12.84 -27.75
C PHE A 964 -11.06 -12.48 -27.42
N TRP A 965 -10.51 -13.15 -26.42
CA TRP A 965 -9.18 -12.84 -25.90
C TRP A 965 -8.41 -14.11 -25.56
N ARG A 966 -7.08 -14.00 -25.51
CA ARG A 966 -6.20 -14.93 -24.80
C ARG A 966 -5.05 -14.14 -24.17
N GLU A 967 -4.38 -14.73 -23.19
CA GLU A 967 -3.02 -14.34 -22.85
C GLU A 967 -2.02 -14.88 -23.89
N ARG A 968 -0.89 -14.20 -24.10
CA ARG A 968 0.19 -14.63 -25.02
C ARG A 968 1.16 -15.64 -24.38
N THR A 969 0.66 -16.49 -23.50
CA THR A 969 1.38 -17.60 -22.85
C THR A 969 1.22 -18.91 -23.64
N GLU A 970 2.18 -19.83 -23.53
CA GLU A 970 2.10 -21.11 -24.25
C GLU A 970 0.94 -21.97 -23.71
N GLY A 971 0.13 -22.53 -24.63
CA GLY A 971 -1.06 -23.30 -24.27
C GLY A 971 -2.32 -22.48 -23.96
N SER A 972 -2.23 -21.14 -23.88
CA SER A 972 -3.39 -20.27 -23.65
C SER A 972 -4.39 -20.29 -24.82
N LYS A 973 -5.68 -20.24 -24.47
CA LYS A 973 -6.80 -20.43 -25.40
C LYS A 973 -7.59 -19.14 -25.60
N TYR A 974 -8.12 -18.96 -26.80
CA TYR A 974 -9.11 -17.93 -27.07
C TYR A 974 -10.43 -18.24 -26.33
N ARG A 975 -10.85 -17.33 -25.45
CA ARG A 975 -12.13 -17.33 -24.72
C ARG A 975 -13.09 -16.30 -25.30
N MET A 976 -14.38 -16.59 -25.32
CA MET A 976 -15.39 -15.71 -25.92
C MET A 976 -15.97 -14.71 -24.92
N MET A 977 -16.21 -13.48 -25.38
CA MET A 977 -16.89 -12.43 -24.62
C MET A 977 -18.17 -11.95 -25.34
N LEU A 978 -19.27 -11.84 -24.59
CA LEU A 978 -20.62 -11.55 -25.08
C LEU A 978 -21.05 -10.10 -24.77
N PHE A 979 -21.46 -9.34 -25.79
CA PHE A 979 -21.89 -7.92 -25.67
C PHE A 979 -22.81 -7.49 -26.83
N ASP A 980 -23.34 -6.25 -26.79
CA ASP A 980 -24.28 -5.67 -27.78
C ASP A 980 -25.46 -6.63 -28.11
N LEU A 981 -26.26 -6.91 -27.08
CA LEU A 981 -27.44 -7.80 -27.15
C LEU A 981 -28.77 -7.03 -27.34
N ASP A 982 -28.71 -5.71 -27.50
CA ASP A 982 -29.85 -4.82 -27.71
C ASP A 982 -30.58 -5.05 -29.06
N TRP A 983 -29.93 -5.70 -30.04
CA TRP A 983 -30.54 -6.15 -31.29
C TRP A 983 -31.04 -7.61 -31.27
N ALA A 984 -30.90 -8.29 -30.13
CA ALA A 984 -31.47 -9.61 -29.90
C ALA A 984 -32.94 -9.52 -29.46
N LEU A 985 -33.73 -10.57 -29.70
CA LEU A 985 -35.20 -10.56 -29.52
C LEU A 985 -35.88 -9.33 -30.18
N PHE A 986 -35.30 -8.83 -31.27
CA PHE A 986 -35.80 -7.66 -32.00
C PHE A 986 -36.82 -8.11 -33.07
N PRO A 987 -37.95 -7.39 -33.28
CA PRO A 987 -39.08 -7.97 -34.02
C PRO A 987 -38.82 -8.31 -35.49
N SER A 988 -37.80 -7.72 -36.11
CA SER A 988 -37.41 -8.00 -37.51
C SER A 988 -36.41 -9.14 -37.66
N THR A 989 -35.65 -9.49 -36.63
CA THR A 989 -34.55 -10.49 -36.68
C THR A 989 -34.91 -11.80 -36.01
N ALA A 990 -35.62 -11.78 -34.88
CA ALA A 990 -35.75 -12.95 -34.02
C ALA A 990 -36.69 -14.07 -34.56
N HIS A 991 -37.24 -13.90 -35.77
CA HIS A 991 -37.88 -14.97 -36.54
C HIS A 991 -36.92 -15.75 -37.46
N TYR A 992 -35.67 -15.29 -37.61
CA TYR A 992 -34.68 -15.90 -38.51
C TYR A 992 -33.96 -17.09 -37.87
N ASN A 993 -33.55 -18.06 -38.68
CA ASN A 993 -32.81 -19.24 -38.23
C ASN A 993 -31.30 -18.95 -38.13
N LEU A 994 -30.84 -18.42 -36.98
CA LEU A 994 -29.43 -18.05 -36.82
C LEU A 994 -28.47 -19.25 -36.94
N LEU A 995 -28.87 -20.46 -36.55
CA LEU A 995 -28.04 -21.66 -36.71
C LEU A 995 -27.74 -21.93 -38.20
N ALA A 996 -28.73 -21.79 -39.09
CA ALA A 996 -28.51 -21.91 -40.53
C ALA A 996 -27.59 -20.80 -41.08
N ASN A 997 -27.64 -19.59 -40.51
CA ASN A 997 -26.76 -18.49 -40.90
C ASN A 997 -25.32 -18.66 -40.39
N LEU A 998 -25.11 -19.15 -39.16
CA LEU A 998 -23.79 -19.47 -38.60
C LEU A 998 -23.11 -20.64 -39.33
N LEU A 999 -23.88 -21.48 -40.02
CA LEU A 999 -23.40 -22.60 -40.85
C LEU A 999 -23.42 -22.29 -42.36
N SER A 1000 -23.80 -21.07 -42.77
CA SER A 1000 -23.82 -20.65 -44.17
C SER A 1000 -22.45 -20.80 -44.84
N PRO A 1001 -22.30 -21.47 -45.99
CA PRO A 1001 -21.00 -21.63 -46.63
C PRO A 1001 -20.40 -20.31 -47.12
N ASN A 1002 -21.24 -19.31 -47.37
CA ASN A 1002 -20.88 -18.02 -47.94
C ASN A 1002 -20.69 -16.92 -46.88
N GLY A 1003 -20.63 -17.25 -45.59
CA GLY A 1003 -20.74 -16.26 -44.50
C GLY A 1003 -22.18 -15.78 -44.29
N HIS A 1004 -22.38 -14.79 -43.41
CA HIS A 1004 -23.69 -14.11 -43.26
C HIS A 1004 -23.54 -12.62 -42.88
N GLY A 1005 -24.68 -11.96 -42.62
CA GLY A 1005 -24.75 -10.51 -42.42
C GLY A 1005 -24.88 -9.75 -43.74
N SER A 1006 -24.95 -8.41 -43.66
CA SER A 1006 -25.03 -7.57 -44.86
C SER A 1006 -23.76 -7.72 -45.69
N GLY A 1007 -23.88 -8.10 -46.96
CA GLY A 1007 -22.71 -8.36 -47.82
C GLY A 1007 -21.85 -9.56 -47.41
N SER A 1008 -22.38 -10.49 -46.59
CA SER A 1008 -21.66 -11.68 -46.10
C SER A 1008 -20.41 -11.38 -45.25
N ILE A 1009 -20.39 -10.25 -44.55
CA ILE A 1009 -19.23 -9.79 -43.78
C ILE A 1009 -18.85 -10.67 -42.57
N PHE A 1010 -19.72 -11.54 -42.06
CA PHE A 1010 -19.41 -12.38 -40.89
C PHE A 1010 -18.90 -13.76 -41.31
N ASP A 1011 -17.67 -14.07 -40.91
CA ASP A 1011 -17.04 -15.36 -41.22
C ASP A 1011 -17.60 -16.49 -40.34
N THR A 1012 -18.03 -17.55 -41.01
CA THR A 1012 -18.62 -18.79 -40.50
C THR A 1012 -17.64 -19.97 -40.49
N SER A 1013 -16.41 -19.81 -41.00
CA SER A 1013 -15.43 -20.89 -41.20
C SER A 1013 -15.16 -21.68 -39.92
N MET A 1014 -15.00 -20.99 -38.78
CA MET A 1014 -14.84 -21.56 -37.44
C MET A 1014 -15.99 -22.52 -37.09
N MET A 1015 -17.23 -21.98 -37.06
CA MET A 1015 -18.42 -22.73 -36.65
C MET A 1015 -18.75 -23.88 -37.62
N ARG A 1016 -18.56 -23.67 -38.93
CA ARG A 1016 -18.71 -24.70 -39.96
C ARG A 1016 -17.69 -25.82 -39.85
N GLY A 1017 -16.43 -25.49 -39.54
CA GLY A 1017 -15.36 -26.46 -39.36
C GLY A 1017 -15.63 -27.35 -38.16
N LEU A 1018 -15.78 -26.73 -36.98
CA LEU A 1018 -15.99 -27.44 -35.71
C LEU A 1018 -17.24 -28.34 -35.74
N MET A 1019 -18.34 -27.89 -36.36
CA MET A 1019 -19.57 -28.69 -36.51
C MET A 1019 -19.45 -29.89 -37.48
N ARG A 1020 -18.29 -30.13 -38.12
CA ARG A 1020 -18.00 -31.41 -38.80
C ARG A 1020 -17.63 -32.49 -37.79
N ASN A 1021 -16.87 -32.15 -36.75
CA ASN A 1021 -16.43 -33.09 -35.73
C ASN A 1021 -17.63 -33.72 -34.98
N GLN A 1022 -17.51 -34.98 -34.56
CA GLN A 1022 -18.58 -35.66 -33.82
C GLN A 1022 -18.61 -35.24 -32.33
N SER A 1023 -17.45 -35.11 -31.71
CA SER A 1023 -17.30 -34.71 -30.30
C SER A 1023 -17.78 -33.28 -30.07
N PHE A 1024 -17.40 -32.32 -30.94
CA PHE A 1024 -17.92 -30.94 -30.85
C PHE A 1024 -19.45 -30.88 -30.97
N ARG A 1025 -20.05 -31.66 -31.88
CA ARG A 1025 -21.52 -31.74 -32.02
C ARG A 1025 -22.18 -32.35 -30.78
N ALA A 1026 -21.59 -33.38 -30.20
CA ALA A 1026 -22.08 -33.97 -28.95
C ALA A 1026 -22.01 -32.98 -27.77
N ASP A 1027 -20.90 -32.23 -27.65
CA ASP A 1027 -20.74 -31.19 -26.63
C ASP A 1027 -21.73 -30.04 -26.84
N PHE A 1028 -21.87 -29.54 -28.07
CA PHE A 1028 -22.85 -28.49 -28.42
C PHE A 1028 -24.28 -28.90 -28.07
N LEU A 1029 -24.70 -30.12 -28.45
CA LEU A 1029 -26.05 -30.62 -28.16
C LEU A 1029 -26.26 -30.84 -26.66
N ARG A 1030 -25.29 -31.43 -25.94
CA ARG A 1030 -25.36 -31.65 -24.49
C ARG A 1030 -25.52 -30.32 -23.77
N ARG A 1031 -24.71 -29.32 -24.13
CA ARG A 1031 -24.69 -28.00 -23.52
C ARG A 1031 -25.94 -27.17 -23.85
N PHE A 1032 -26.46 -27.27 -25.08
CA PHE A 1032 -27.75 -26.66 -25.45
C PHE A 1032 -28.87 -27.23 -24.58
N VAL A 1033 -28.94 -28.56 -24.43
CA VAL A 1033 -29.94 -29.23 -23.58
C VAL A 1033 -29.78 -28.85 -22.10
N GLU A 1034 -28.55 -28.72 -21.61
CA GLU A 1034 -28.27 -28.27 -20.24
C GLU A 1034 -28.79 -26.85 -19.98
N LEU A 1035 -28.44 -25.88 -20.84
CA LEU A 1035 -28.90 -24.49 -20.72
C LEU A 1035 -30.42 -24.38 -20.87
N PHE A 1036 -31.04 -25.19 -21.76
CA PHE A 1036 -32.50 -25.25 -21.91
C PHE A 1036 -33.18 -25.81 -20.64
N ASN A 1037 -32.53 -26.73 -19.95
CA ASN A 1037 -33.00 -27.29 -18.67
C ASN A 1037 -32.53 -26.49 -17.43
N THR A 1038 -31.86 -25.34 -17.59
CA THR A 1038 -31.38 -24.51 -16.46
C THR A 1038 -31.69 -23.02 -16.69
N ALA A 1039 -30.78 -22.28 -17.32
CA ALA A 1039 -30.88 -20.84 -17.54
C ALA A 1039 -32.13 -20.43 -18.33
N LEU A 1040 -32.48 -21.20 -19.36
CA LEU A 1040 -33.45 -20.83 -20.40
C LEU A 1040 -34.85 -21.43 -20.16
N ARG A 1041 -35.15 -21.89 -18.93
CA ARG A 1041 -36.50 -22.37 -18.56
C ARG A 1041 -37.54 -21.25 -18.66
N PRO A 1042 -38.70 -21.45 -19.31
CA PRO A 1042 -39.73 -20.42 -19.48
C PRO A 1042 -40.16 -19.71 -18.18
N GLU A 1043 -40.18 -20.43 -17.06
CA GLU A 1043 -40.61 -19.92 -15.76
C GLU A 1043 -39.57 -18.97 -15.15
N ARG A 1044 -38.28 -19.33 -15.22
CA ARG A 1044 -37.16 -18.45 -14.84
C ARG A 1044 -37.11 -17.22 -15.74
N LEU A 1045 -37.31 -17.42 -17.04
CA LEU A 1045 -37.29 -16.37 -18.06
C LEU A 1045 -38.41 -15.33 -17.86
N GLU A 1046 -39.66 -15.73 -17.64
CA GLU A 1046 -40.75 -14.79 -17.33
C GLU A 1046 -40.54 -14.13 -15.95
N THR A 1047 -39.99 -14.85 -14.96
CA THR A 1047 -39.68 -14.29 -13.63
C THR A 1047 -38.67 -13.15 -13.72
N LEU A 1048 -37.51 -13.38 -14.36
CA LEU A 1048 -36.49 -12.36 -14.59
C LEU A 1048 -37.03 -11.18 -15.42
N PHE A 1049 -37.87 -11.44 -16.42
CA PHE A 1049 -38.51 -10.36 -17.18
C PHE A 1049 -39.43 -9.51 -16.30
N GLN A 1050 -40.25 -10.10 -15.42
CA GLN A 1050 -41.12 -9.31 -14.54
C GLN A 1050 -40.32 -8.56 -13.45
N GLN A 1051 -39.23 -9.14 -12.93
CA GLN A 1051 -38.30 -8.48 -12.00
C GLN A 1051 -37.64 -7.27 -12.64
N ALA A 1052 -36.86 -7.46 -13.72
CA ALA A 1052 -36.16 -6.37 -14.41
C ALA A 1052 -37.13 -5.30 -14.95
N LYS A 1053 -38.34 -5.70 -15.36
CA LYS A 1053 -39.40 -4.73 -15.73
C LYS A 1053 -39.90 -3.94 -14.52
N ALA A 1054 -40.11 -4.55 -13.37
CA ALA A 1054 -40.61 -3.87 -12.18
C ALA A 1054 -39.57 -2.87 -11.62
N GLU A 1055 -38.29 -3.24 -11.66
CA GLU A 1055 -37.14 -2.46 -11.24
C GLU A 1055 -37.04 -1.09 -11.95
N ILE A 1056 -37.39 -1.01 -13.24
CA ILE A 1056 -37.27 0.23 -14.03
C ILE A 1056 -38.58 0.97 -14.31
N ILE A 1057 -39.75 0.44 -13.93
CA ILE A 1057 -41.06 0.90 -14.45
C ILE A 1057 -41.45 2.32 -14.00
N SER A 1058 -40.88 2.84 -12.92
CA SER A 1058 -41.10 4.21 -12.46
C SER A 1058 -40.33 5.25 -13.28
N GLU A 1059 -39.29 4.84 -14.01
CA GLU A 1059 -38.47 5.70 -14.88
C GLU A 1059 -38.77 5.54 -16.39
N MET A 1060 -39.73 4.69 -16.75
CA MET A 1060 -40.24 4.46 -18.12
C MET A 1060 -41.47 5.30 -18.45
#